data_AF-A0A142YKQ0-F1
#
_entry.id   AF-A0A142YKQ0-F1
#
_cell.length_a   1.000
_cell.length_b   1.000
_cell.length_c   1.000
_cell.angle_alpha   90.00
_cell.angle_beta   90.00
_cell.angle_gamma   90.00
#
_symmetry.space_group_name_H-M   'P 1'
#
loop_
_entity.id
_entity.type
_entity.pdbx_description
1 polymer ?
#
loop_
_entity_poly.entity_id
_entity_poly.type
_entity_poly.pdbx_seq_one_letter_code
_entity_poly.pdbx_strand_id
1 'polypeptide(L)'
;MVGVGTARRRRVGIPVSGMLVLAAALATATGGGCYKSGGVPPDDEAMARARLAGRTPEEAAGDFAAPKYDYFPRMDYVGREAGGAASWPDQLVDREPEKAKDEAKPDEPKPEEPKPAEAKPDGEKRPGIPWRPGRDVGHLKLTTSEAIGRNTWMAWCAGNEGFWDWLANNSFGGSDLLKILDSRNRATLFHEAGLINEPEMTDPGTPEPTDFGIRLSVPSDPGRRSARGAYLSRAFARREGDEEPRNPSYDYDHDHADAGHDHAGPAEAKANTDAYGGEGYDKGKGVARDLPPDIYGLSSGVIGLRLFPNPNFDAKARAKWDADRYYNDPDYYADPELVRPFRVGMSCAFCHTSFSPLNPPRNITDPAWENLSGNIGAQYLRIRGVFANLLDKNSFVYHLLDSQPPGTIDTSLLPSDNINNTNTMNSIFGLRQRVALSLRNPKEKLSTVSASLPSLWADSEFGKSESYNEFVAYLRKLDAVYPDRGDEVAKLEKSNENPRLVPRVLLDGSDSIGGYASLARVYLNIGSYWEQWIRINRLIVGFQPQEPFRIDDLDAHSVYWLATQARVGPMRDYFLRITPPMRLLDVVGDVDRTARIDEAALKAKAERENRDLRTLLAQERAKHVDTSKLAHGRKVFARNCIVCHSSIQPNERHEEMAEFAERGEFWDHDPGRWLSDPKYRKWAEEIVETPTFWLENFLSTDYRIPVDYVGTNSARAMATNAMTGRMWQDFASVDYQNLPSVGSIPFFNPYKGESGGPDSYTPRHKAPPGVPEGGGGPGFYRVPTLISIWAGAPLLHNNSLGLFNNDPSVDGRLLAFDDAIRKLLWPRKRLESSSYNGATAERLAKDQGLIWRTPVESYLTIPARHVPYLAATNIDVLMRTLDDHPWLRSPRLILLPIGAAILGLVALLNVKTLRRRIWLGYLPLLSGLVLAFVMSFLLGRVGELRIGPIPAGTPVNLLANVNPEAEPEKLAKAAAEVAKALGELDTQGLKGEEAQEFLRQKVAPALLEVSKCPDFVMDKGHDFPWFKSMTDDDKDALIELLKTF
;
A
#
# COMPACT_ATOMS: atom_id res chain seq x y z
N MET A 1 3.16 -7.39 37.22
CA MET A 1 1.96 -7.78 38.00
C MET A 1 1.87 -6.92 39.24
N VAL A 2 1.06 -5.85 39.23
CA VAL A 2 0.26 -5.32 40.35
C VAL A 2 -0.84 -4.51 39.65
N GLY A 3 -2.09 -4.94 39.82
CA GLY A 3 -3.24 -4.40 39.11
C GLY A 3 -3.78 -3.13 39.78
N VAL A 4 -4.08 -2.13 38.96
CA VAL A 4 -4.98 -1.03 39.34
C VAL A 4 -6.23 -1.19 38.46
N GLY A 5 -7.32 -1.63 39.08
CA GLY A 5 -8.58 -1.86 38.42
C GLY A 5 -9.24 -0.55 38.02
N THR A 6 -9.33 -0.30 36.71
CA THR A 6 -10.24 0.71 36.17
C THR A 6 -11.66 0.12 36.17
N ALA A 7 -12.55 0.77 36.92
CA ALA A 7 -13.96 0.42 36.98
C ALA A 7 -14.58 0.54 35.59
N ARG A 8 -14.83 -0.60 34.92
CA ARG A 8 -15.68 -0.66 33.72
C ARG A 8 -17.06 -0.13 34.08
N ARG A 9 -17.39 1.10 33.66
CA ARG A 9 -18.78 1.55 33.56
C ARG A 9 -19.49 0.57 32.61
N ARG A 10 -20.38 -0.27 33.14
CA ARG A 10 -21.35 -1.01 32.32
C ARG A 10 -22.23 0.03 31.62
N ARG A 11 -21.95 0.34 30.36
CA ARG A 11 -22.90 1.00 29.48
C ARG A 11 -24.04 0.01 29.26
N VAL A 12 -25.19 0.26 29.88
CA VAL A 12 -26.43 -0.48 29.61
C VAL A 12 -26.93 0.01 28.26
N GLY A 13 -26.55 -0.68 27.19
CA GLY A 13 -27.15 -0.49 25.88
C GLY A 13 -28.59 -1.00 25.93
N ILE A 14 -29.56 -0.10 25.79
CA ILE A 14 -30.94 -0.50 25.55
C ILE A 14 -30.97 -1.05 24.10
N PRO A 15 -31.43 -2.29 23.86
CA PRO A 15 -31.56 -2.84 22.51
C PRO A 15 -32.77 -2.18 21.87
N VAL A 16 -32.63 -0.94 21.42
CA VAL A 16 -33.61 -0.34 20.52
C VAL A 16 -33.35 -1.00 19.18
N SER A 17 -34.28 -1.89 18.79
CA SER A 17 -34.19 -2.80 17.65
C SER A 17 -33.41 -2.21 16.47
N GLY A 18 -32.17 -2.67 16.31
CA GLY A 18 -31.29 -2.32 15.19
C GLY A 18 -31.95 -2.52 13.82
N MET A 19 -33.04 -3.30 13.77
CA MET A 19 -33.92 -3.48 12.60
C MET A 19 -34.46 -2.19 11.98
N LEU A 20 -34.84 -1.16 12.76
CA LEU A 20 -35.42 0.08 12.20
C LEU A 20 -34.36 0.99 11.58
N VAL A 21 -33.15 1.00 12.15
CA VAL A 21 -32.01 1.79 11.64
C VAL A 21 -31.31 1.05 10.51
N LEU A 22 -31.20 -0.28 10.57
CA LEU A 22 -30.71 -1.10 9.47
C LEU A 22 -31.66 -1.01 8.27
N ALA A 23 -32.99 -1.05 8.50
CA ALA A 23 -33.97 -0.81 7.45
C ALA A 23 -33.90 0.63 6.90
N ALA A 24 -33.57 1.64 7.70
CA ALA A 24 -33.36 3.01 7.22
C ALA A 24 -32.03 3.18 6.46
N ALA A 25 -30.96 2.51 6.90
CA ALA A 25 -29.65 2.47 6.24
C ALA A 25 -29.71 1.68 4.92
N LEU A 26 -30.50 0.60 4.87
CA LEU A 26 -30.82 -0.14 3.66
C LEU A 26 -31.82 0.61 2.78
N ALA A 27 -32.77 1.36 3.34
CA ALA A 27 -33.67 2.22 2.56
C ALA A 27 -32.92 3.39 1.90
N THR A 28 -31.85 3.90 2.53
CA THR A 28 -30.90 4.80 1.88
C THR A 28 -30.07 4.09 0.81
N ALA A 29 -29.76 2.79 0.99
CA ALA A 29 -29.11 1.97 -0.03
C ALA A 29 -30.04 1.63 -1.22
N THR A 30 -31.36 1.63 -1.05
CA THR A 30 -32.36 1.41 -2.12
C THR A 30 -32.73 2.67 -2.93
N GLY A 31 -31.94 3.75 -2.87
CA GLY A 31 -32.00 4.82 -3.88
C GLY A 31 -32.87 6.05 -3.58
N GLY A 32 -33.12 6.38 -2.31
CA GLY A 32 -33.86 7.60 -1.93
C GLY A 32 -33.04 8.89 -1.85
N GLY A 33 -31.71 8.81 -1.93
CA GLY A 33 -30.80 9.95 -1.69
C GLY A 33 -29.56 9.89 -2.58
N CYS A 34 -29.76 9.82 -3.90
CA CYS A 34 -28.67 9.96 -4.87
C CYS A 34 -28.20 11.43 -4.91
N TYR A 35 -27.35 11.83 -3.98
CA TYR A 35 -26.46 12.97 -4.21
C TYR A 35 -25.47 12.52 -5.29
N LYS A 36 -25.75 12.83 -6.56
CA LYS A 36 -24.67 13.03 -7.52
C LYS A 36 -23.91 14.26 -7.03
N SER A 37 -22.59 14.28 -7.12
CA SER A 37 -21.78 15.43 -6.72
C SER A 37 -21.99 16.69 -7.59
N GLY A 38 -23.13 16.83 -8.30
CA GLY A 38 -23.41 17.88 -9.28
C GLY A 38 -23.05 19.28 -8.76
N GLY A 39 -21.93 19.80 -9.26
CA GLY A 39 -21.31 21.05 -8.84
C GLY A 39 -19.88 21.14 -9.39
N VAL A 40 -19.26 22.32 -9.39
CA VAL A 40 -17.84 22.51 -9.76
C VAL A 40 -16.96 21.85 -8.70
N PRO A 41 -15.93 21.04 -9.04
CA PRO A 41 -14.97 20.48 -8.08
C PRO A 41 -14.43 21.54 -7.11
N PRO A 42 -14.18 21.20 -5.83
CA PRO A 42 -13.61 22.15 -4.89
C PRO A 42 -12.15 22.41 -5.24
N ASP A 43 -11.63 23.59 -4.96
CA ASP A 43 -10.19 23.80 -5.04
C ASP A 43 -9.47 23.06 -3.91
N ASP A 44 -8.28 22.53 -4.17
CA ASP A 44 -7.39 22.13 -3.07
C ASP A 44 -6.95 23.36 -2.25
N GLU A 45 -6.52 23.13 -1.01
CA GLU A 45 -6.12 24.23 -0.11
C GLU A 45 -5.13 25.23 -0.75
N ALA A 46 -4.20 24.76 -1.58
CA ALA A 46 -3.20 25.61 -2.23
C ALA A 46 -3.80 26.39 -3.42
N MET A 47 -4.67 25.76 -4.20
CA MET A 47 -5.41 26.40 -5.30
C MET A 47 -6.36 27.48 -4.78
N ALA A 48 -7.09 27.22 -3.69
CA ALA A 48 -7.97 28.20 -3.08
C ALA A 48 -7.21 29.47 -2.68
N ARG A 49 -6.02 29.31 -2.07
CA ARG A 49 -5.13 30.43 -1.72
C ARG A 49 -4.59 31.15 -2.95
N ALA A 50 -4.16 30.42 -3.97
CA ALA A 50 -3.66 30.99 -5.22
C ALA A 50 -4.71 31.91 -5.86
N ARG A 51 -5.97 31.47 -5.92
CA ARG A 51 -7.07 32.26 -6.47
C ARG A 51 -7.39 33.48 -5.62
N LEU A 52 -7.38 33.37 -4.29
CA LEU A 52 -7.54 34.52 -3.39
C LEU A 52 -6.43 35.56 -3.58
N ALA A 53 -5.20 35.11 -3.86
CA ALA A 53 -4.06 35.96 -4.15
C ALA A 53 -4.00 36.46 -5.62
N GLY A 54 -4.96 36.08 -6.47
CA GLY A 54 -4.96 36.44 -7.90
C GLY A 54 -3.83 35.80 -8.73
N ARG A 55 -3.23 34.72 -8.24
CA ARG A 55 -2.13 33.99 -8.89
C ARG A 55 -2.66 32.88 -9.81
N THR A 56 -1.89 32.51 -10.83
CA THR A 56 -2.24 31.35 -11.67
C THR A 56 -1.92 30.02 -10.97
N PRO A 57 -2.56 28.91 -11.38
CA PRO A 57 -2.22 27.58 -10.89
C PRO A 57 -0.74 27.22 -11.04
N GLU A 58 -0.11 27.61 -12.15
CA GLU A 58 1.29 27.32 -12.46
C GLU A 58 2.24 28.11 -11.55
N GLU A 59 1.93 29.39 -11.31
CA GLU A 59 2.69 30.23 -10.37
C GLU A 59 2.63 29.64 -8.96
N ALA A 60 1.47 29.16 -8.52
CA ALA A 60 1.30 28.54 -7.21
C ALA A 60 1.99 27.16 -7.12
N ALA A 61 1.96 26.36 -8.18
CA ALA A 61 2.73 25.11 -8.24
C ALA A 61 4.24 25.36 -8.17
N GLY A 62 4.71 26.51 -8.64
CA GLY A 62 6.09 26.97 -8.53
C GLY A 62 6.60 27.13 -7.10
N ASP A 63 5.73 27.44 -6.13
CA ASP A 63 6.11 27.51 -4.70
C ASP A 63 6.58 26.16 -4.16
N PHE A 64 6.09 25.09 -4.80
CA PHE A 64 6.49 23.72 -4.53
C PHE A 64 7.52 23.24 -5.57
N ALA A 65 8.40 24.10 -6.09
CA ALA A 65 9.50 23.64 -6.94
C ALA A 65 10.41 22.66 -6.19
N ALA A 66 10.82 21.57 -6.85
CA ALA A 66 11.64 20.55 -6.19
C ALA A 66 13.07 21.09 -5.91
N PRO A 67 13.56 20.99 -4.66
CA PRO A 67 14.93 21.38 -4.34
C PRO A 67 15.96 20.50 -5.08
N LYS A 68 17.03 21.14 -5.57
CA LYS A 68 18.10 20.52 -6.37
C LYS A 68 19.25 19.96 -5.51
N TYR A 69 18.93 19.14 -4.52
CA TYR A 69 19.91 18.55 -3.60
C TYR A 69 19.52 17.12 -3.24
N ASP A 70 20.47 16.19 -3.08
CA ASP A 70 20.16 14.83 -2.61
C ASP A 70 20.16 14.77 -1.08
N TYR A 71 18.98 14.67 -0.47
CA TYR A 71 18.85 14.58 0.99
C TYR A 71 19.07 13.17 1.53
N PHE A 72 19.21 12.17 0.66
CA PHE A 72 19.30 10.76 1.01
C PHE A 72 20.50 10.05 0.31
N PRO A 73 21.71 10.64 0.28
CA PRO A 73 22.80 10.21 -0.61
C PRO A 73 23.37 8.82 -0.29
N ARG A 74 23.07 8.29 0.90
CA ARG A 74 23.54 6.97 1.35
C ARG A 74 22.52 5.84 1.15
N MET A 75 21.33 6.13 0.65
CA MET A 75 20.30 5.11 0.37
C MET A 75 20.58 4.34 -0.94
N ASP A 76 19.82 3.25 -1.12
CA ASP A 76 19.74 2.44 -2.34
C ASP A 76 21.08 1.81 -2.75
N TYR A 77 21.54 0.85 -1.94
CA TYR A 77 22.66 -0.01 -2.31
C TYR A 77 22.26 -0.87 -3.50
N VAL A 78 23.06 -0.82 -4.57
CA VAL A 78 22.87 -1.65 -5.76
C VAL A 78 24.15 -2.41 -6.08
N GLY A 79 24.01 -3.62 -6.61
CA GLY A 79 25.13 -4.39 -7.17
C GLY A 79 25.60 -3.82 -8.52
N ARG A 80 26.91 -3.81 -8.75
CA ARG A 80 27.59 -3.33 -9.95
C ARG A 80 28.68 -4.30 -10.38
N GLU A 81 28.97 -4.31 -11.68
CA GLU A 81 30.19 -4.91 -12.21
C GLU A 81 31.40 -4.14 -11.68
N ALA A 82 32.40 -4.84 -11.12
CA ALA A 82 33.67 -4.19 -10.82
C ALA A 82 34.48 -3.98 -12.10
N GLY A 83 35.20 -2.85 -12.17
CA GLY A 83 36.07 -2.56 -13.31
C GLY A 83 37.11 -3.68 -13.54
N GLY A 84 37.11 -4.25 -14.74
CA GLY A 84 38.02 -5.33 -15.13
C GLY A 84 37.51 -6.76 -14.90
N ALA A 85 36.23 -6.96 -14.56
CA ALA A 85 35.62 -8.30 -14.55
C ALA A 85 35.67 -8.91 -15.97
N ALA A 86 36.29 -10.08 -16.11
CA ALA A 86 36.47 -10.73 -17.41
C ALA A 86 35.14 -11.20 -18.05
N SER A 87 34.09 -11.40 -17.24
CA SER A 87 32.75 -11.81 -17.71
C SER A 87 31.74 -11.98 -16.56
N TRP A 88 30.97 -10.93 -16.28
CA TRP A 88 29.68 -11.03 -15.61
C TRP A 88 28.62 -11.34 -16.69
N PRO A 89 27.64 -12.24 -16.48
CA PRO A 89 27.30 -13.03 -15.30
C PRO A 89 27.73 -14.51 -15.37
N ASP A 90 28.99 -14.85 -15.66
CA ASP A 90 29.49 -16.24 -15.74
C ASP A 90 29.27 -17.12 -14.49
N GLN A 91 28.67 -16.59 -13.42
CA GLN A 91 28.23 -17.35 -12.23
C GLN A 91 26.82 -17.95 -12.40
N LEU A 92 26.04 -17.48 -13.37
CA LEU A 92 24.71 -18.01 -13.72
C LEU A 92 24.76 -19.10 -14.78
N VAL A 93 25.87 -19.22 -15.50
CA VAL A 93 26.12 -20.20 -16.55
C VAL A 93 27.37 -20.98 -16.17
N ASP A 94 27.22 -22.28 -15.91
CA ASP A 94 28.27 -23.13 -15.38
C ASP A 94 29.60 -22.97 -16.16
N ARG A 95 30.69 -22.67 -15.45
CA ARG A 95 31.99 -23.21 -15.83
C ARG A 95 32.21 -24.50 -15.06
N GLU A 96 32.54 -25.57 -15.78
CA GLU A 96 33.11 -26.74 -15.15
C GLU A 96 34.31 -26.32 -14.28
N PRO A 97 34.44 -26.87 -13.06
CA PRO A 97 35.61 -26.68 -12.23
C PRO A 97 36.76 -27.54 -12.79
N GLU A 98 37.20 -27.30 -14.02
CA GLU A 98 38.41 -27.92 -14.56
C GLU A 98 39.52 -26.88 -14.76
N LYS A 99 40.55 -27.05 -13.92
CA LYS A 99 41.95 -26.62 -14.11
C LYS A 99 42.26 -25.15 -13.87
N ALA A 100 41.98 -24.67 -12.66
CA ALA A 100 42.96 -23.79 -12.01
C ALA A 100 44.22 -24.64 -11.79
N LYS A 101 45.12 -24.64 -12.77
CA LYS A 101 46.43 -25.29 -12.65
C LYS A 101 47.17 -24.66 -11.49
N ASP A 102 47.70 -25.54 -10.65
CA ASP A 102 48.80 -25.28 -9.76
C ASP A 102 49.94 -24.56 -10.51
N GLU A 103 50.04 -23.25 -10.34
CA GLU A 103 51.30 -22.53 -10.51
C GLU A 103 51.63 -21.82 -9.21
N ALA A 104 51.81 -22.62 -8.15
CA ALA A 104 52.66 -22.21 -7.05
C ALA A 104 54.10 -22.20 -7.55
N LYS A 105 54.66 -21.01 -7.78
CA LYS A 105 56.12 -20.84 -7.86
C LYS A 105 56.70 -21.08 -6.45
N PRO A 106 57.61 -22.05 -6.26
CA PRO A 106 58.37 -22.14 -5.03
C PRO A 106 59.39 -21.00 -5.00
N ASP A 107 59.74 -20.57 -3.79
CA ASP A 107 60.75 -19.56 -3.43
C ASP A 107 60.24 -18.12 -3.30
N GLU A 108 59.61 -17.82 -2.16
CA GLU A 108 59.79 -16.52 -1.48
C GLU A 108 59.57 -16.68 0.06
N PRO A 109 60.38 -16.02 0.91
CA PRO A 109 60.42 -16.27 2.34
C PRO A 109 59.23 -15.65 3.09
N LYS A 110 58.74 -16.35 4.12
CA LYS A 110 57.65 -15.90 5.01
C LYS A 110 58.02 -14.60 5.76
N PRO A 111 57.17 -13.55 5.77
CA PRO A 111 57.34 -12.42 6.67
C PRO A 111 56.75 -12.69 8.06
N GLU A 112 57.37 -12.09 9.09
CA GLU A 112 57.05 -12.15 10.52
C GLU A 112 55.63 -11.67 10.88
N GLU A 113 55.10 -12.19 11.99
CA GLU A 113 53.79 -11.83 12.57
C GLU A 113 53.70 -10.36 12.99
N PRO A 114 52.61 -9.63 12.66
CA PRO A 114 52.42 -8.28 13.19
C PRO A 114 51.67 -8.29 14.53
N LYS A 115 52.19 -7.48 15.46
CA LYS A 115 51.56 -7.09 16.74
C LYS A 115 50.23 -6.35 16.54
N PRO A 116 49.31 -6.36 17.53
CA PRO A 116 47.97 -5.81 17.37
C PRO A 116 47.96 -4.28 17.41
N ALA A 117 47.27 -3.64 16.47
CA ALA A 117 47.01 -2.20 16.49
C ALA A 117 45.55 -1.88 16.10
N GLU A 118 44.94 -1.08 16.98
CA GLU A 118 43.87 -0.08 16.88
C GLU A 118 42.94 -0.03 15.64
N ALA A 119 41.65 0.12 15.94
CA ALA A 119 40.53 0.20 15.00
C ALA A 119 40.65 1.40 14.02
N LYS A 120 40.38 1.13 12.73
CA LYS A 120 40.17 2.14 11.69
C LYS A 120 38.88 1.86 10.89
N PRO A 121 38.20 2.89 10.37
CA PRO A 121 36.93 2.77 9.66
C PRO A 121 37.09 2.55 8.13
N ASP A 122 36.01 2.06 7.54
CA ASP A 122 35.61 2.03 6.13
C ASP A 122 36.46 1.22 5.13
N GLY A 123 35.86 0.13 4.63
CA GLY A 123 35.86 -0.15 3.19
C GLY A 123 37.00 -0.92 2.53
N GLU A 124 38.01 -1.45 3.24
CA GLU A 124 39.06 -2.27 2.56
C GLU A 124 39.31 -3.68 3.12
N LYS A 125 39.75 -4.52 2.17
CA LYS A 125 39.88 -5.98 2.10
C LYS A 125 40.43 -6.66 3.36
N ARG A 126 39.80 -7.78 3.75
CA ARG A 126 40.32 -8.69 4.79
C ARG A 126 41.30 -9.71 4.20
N PRO A 127 42.42 -10.04 4.88
CA PRO A 127 43.34 -11.09 4.46
C PRO A 127 42.73 -12.47 4.74
N GLY A 128 42.83 -13.39 3.77
CA GLY A 128 42.51 -14.82 3.98
C GLY A 128 41.18 -15.31 3.42
N ILE A 129 40.33 -14.42 2.89
CA ILE A 129 39.16 -14.80 2.07
C ILE A 129 39.40 -14.22 0.68
N PRO A 130 39.47 -15.02 -0.40
CA PRO A 130 39.54 -14.48 -1.75
C PRO A 130 38.28 -13.65 -1.99
N TRP A 131 38.42 -12.32 -1.99
CA TRP A 131 37.42 -11.42 -2.55
C TRP A 131 37.10 -11.94 -3.96
N ARG A 132 35.86 -12.36 -4.20
CA ARG A 132 35.46 -12.86 -5.52
C ARG A 132 35.70 -11.73 -6.52
N PRO A 133 36.64 -11.87 -7.47
CA PRO A 133 36.94 -10.79 -8.40
C PRO A 133 35.69 -10.40 -9.19
N GLY A 134 35.38 -9.10 -9.28
CA GLY A 134 34.42 -8.60 -10.27
C GLY A 134 33.12 -7.99 -9.75
N ARG A 135 32.92 -7.76 -8.44
CA ARG A 135 31.67 -7.19 -7.90
C ARG A 135 31.87 -6.02 -6.95
N ASP A 136 31.08 -4.97 -7.12
CA ASP A 136 31.00 -3.82 -6.22
C ASP A 136 29.54 -3.56 -5.82
N VAL A 137 29.28 -3.30 -4.55
CA VAL A 137 27.93 -3.05 -4.03
C VAL A 137 28.02 -1.79 -3.19
N GLY A 138 27.22 -0.79 -3.53
CA GLY A 138 27.30 0.49 -2.82
C GLY A 138 26.25 1.49 -3.24
N HIS A 139 26.22 2.59 -2.50
CA HIS A 139 25.32 3.71 -2.73
C HIS A 139 25.59 4.37 -4.09
N LEU A 140 24.52 4.94 -4.64
CA LEU A 140 24.54 5.60 -5.94
C LEU A 140 24.87 7.08 -5.82
N LYS A 141 25.81 7.54 -6.64
CA LYS A 141 25.94 8.97 -6.94
C LYS A 141 24.90 9.31 -7.99
N LEU A 142 23.88 10.06 -7.59
CA LEU A 142 22.79 10.46 -8.46
C LEU A 142 23.07 11.80 -9.16
N THR A 143 22.54 11.96 -10.37
CA THR A 143 22.41 13.27 -11.02
C THR A 143 21.38 14.13 -10.28
N THR A 144 21.31 15.42 -10.58
CA THR A 144 20.31 16.32 -9.98
C THR A 144 18.88 15.85 -10.25
N SER A 145 18.59 15.37 -11.48
CA SER A 145 17.25 14.86 -11.84
C SER A 145 16.90 13.62 -11.01
N GLU A 146 17.82 12.66 -10.95
CA GLU A 146 17.65 11.44 -10.17
C GLU A 146 17.50 11.73 -8.66
N ALA A 147 18.25 12.68 -8.12
CA ALA A 147 18.13 13.12 -6.72
C ALA A 147 16.77 13.76 -6.43
N ILE A 148 16.24 14.59 -7.34
CA ILE A 148 14.88 15.12 -7.23
C ILE A 148 13.85 13.98 -7.23
N GLY A 149 14.04 12.97 -8.09
CA GLY A 149 13.21 11.77 -8.11
C GLY A 149 13.23 11.02 -6.78
N ARG A 150 14.43 10.80 -6.20
CA ARG A 150 14.59 10.19 -4.87
C ARG A 150 13.87 11.00 -3.79
N ASN A 151 14.11 12.31 -3.71
CA ASN A 151 13.48 13.16 -2.71
C ASN A 151 11.96 13.15 -2.81
N THR A 152 11.46 13.19 -4.04
CA THR A 152 10.03 13.14 -4.32
C THR A 152 9.44 11.85 -3.76
N TRP A 153 10.03 10.71 -4.13
CA TRP A 153 9.59 9.39 -3.65
C TRP A 153 9.64 9.24 -2.12
N MET A 154 10.68 9.82 -1.49
CA MET A 154 10.97 9.66 -0.07
C MET A 154 10.22 10.62 0.86
N ALA A 155 9.82 11.80 0.38
CA ALA A 155 9.34 12.87 1.27
C ALA A 155 8.18 13.71 0.73
N TRP A 156 7.83 13.65 -0.56
CA TRP A 156 6.73 14.45 -1.09
C TRP A 156 5.38 13.89 -0.60
N CYS A 157 4.57 14.74 0.04
CA CYS A 157 3.25 14.37 0.56
C CYS A 157 2.09 14.93 -0.28
N ALA A 158 2.35 15.89 -1.17
CA ALA A 158 1.34 16.44 -2.09
C ALA A 158 0.03 16.89 -1.41
N GLY A 159 0.14 17.51 -0.22
CA GLY A 159 -1.00 18.04 0.53
C GLY A 159 -1.89 16.98 1.20
N ASN A 160 -1.49 15.71 1.18
CA ASN A 160 -2.32 14.63 1.73
C ASN A 160 -2.39 14.60 3.27
N GLU A 161 -1.63 15.44 3.97
CA GLU A 161 -1.73 15.59 5.42
C GLU A 161 -3.12 16.07 5.85
N GLY A 162 -3.84 16.80 5.00
CA GLY A 162 -5.25 17.15 5.20
C GLY A 162 -6.17 15.93 5.20
N PHE A 163 -5.94 15.00 4.27
CA PHE A 163 -6.70 13.75 4.18
C PHE A 163 -6.58 12.91 5.45
N TRP A 164 -5.36 12.71 5.93
CA TRP A 164 -5.09 11.84 7.07
C TRP A 164 -5.56 12.47 8.39
N ASP A 165 -5.51 13.79 8.54
CA ASP A 165 -6.14 14.49 9.68
C ASP A 165 -7.67 14.39 9.62
N TRP A 166 -8.28 14.56 8.45
CA TRP A 166 -9.71 14.35 8.25
C TRP A 166 -10.11 12.90 8.61
N LEU A 167 -9.35 11.91 8.16
CA LEU A 167 -9.63 10.50 8.44
C LEU A 167 -9.49 10.17 9.93
N ALA A 168 -8.51 10.77 10.63
CA ALA A 168 -8.36 10.60 12.07
C ALA A 168 -9.61 11.08 12.85
N ASN A 169 -10.27 12.13 12.37
CA ASN A 169 -11.50 12.67 12.98
C ASN A 169 -12.78 11.93 12.55
N ASN A 170 -12.77 11.28 11.39
CA ASN A 170 -13.98 10.69 10.81
C ASN A 170 -14.00 9.15 10.83
N SER A 171 -12.88 8.47 11.09
CA SER A 171 -12.75 7.00 11.13
C SER A 171 -13.40 6.29 12.33
N PHE A 172 -14.34 6.94 13.01
CA PHE A 172 -15.08 6.39 14.16
C PHE A 172 -14.18 5.91 15.32
N GLY A 173 -13.03 6.56 15.50
CA GLY A 173 -12.01 6.15 16.47
C GLY A 173 -11.21 4.93 16.05
N GLY A 174 -11.12 4.66 14.74
CA GLY A 174 -10.41 3.50 14.19
C GLY A 174 -8.91 3.70 14.03
N SER A 175 -8.49 4.91 13.62
CA SER A 175 -7.07 5.22 13.45
C SER A 175 -6.70 6.67 13.74
N ASP A 176 -5.46 6.89 14.19
CA ASP A 176 -4.84 8.21 14.31
C ASP A 176 -3.32 8.05 14.10
N LEU A 177 -2.79 8.57 12.99
CA LEU A 177 -1.37 8.45 12.65
C LEU A 177 -0.48 9.20 13.65
N LEU A 178 -0.94 10.31 14.22
CA LEU A 178 -0.13 11.11 15.16
C LEU A 178 0.13 10.34 16.47
N LYS A 179 -0.80 9.45 16.89
CA LYS A 179 -0.58 8.55 18.02
C LYS A 179 0.45 7.46 17.76
N ILE A 180 0.56 7.00 16.52
CA ILE A 180 1.53 5.98 16.13
C ILE A 180 2.96 6.54 16.22
N LEU A 181 3.11 7.83 15.94
CA LEU A 181 4.39 8.55 15.98
C LEU A 181 4.92 8.82 17.40
N ASP A 182 4.23 8.33 18.43
CA ASP A 182 4.73 8.42 19.80
C ASP A 182 6.08 7.68 19.93
N SER A 183 7.13 8.46 20.18
CA SER A 183 8.50 7.97 20.24
C SER A 183 8.75 6.96 21.37
N ARG A 184 7.85 6.84 22.37
CA ARG A 184 7.90 5.74 23.36
C ARG A 184 7.78 4.37 22.72
N ASN A 185 7.11 4.28 21.58
CA ASN A 185 6.90 3.04 20.84
C ASN A 185 8.06 2.74 19.87
N ARG A 186 9.05 3.63 19.72
CA ARG A 186 10.13 3.54 18.71
C ARG A 186 10.82 2.16 18.67
N ALA A 187 10.98 1.52 19.83
CA ALA A 187 11.61 0.20 19.93
C ALA A 187 10.71 -0.97 19.46
N THR A 188 9.38 -0.79 19.42
CA THR A 188 8.40 -1.84 19.08
C THR A 188 7.70 -1.61 17.72
N LEU A 189 7.80 -0.40 17.14
CA LEU A 189 7.16 -0.01 15.88
C LEU A 189 7.30 -1.04 14.75
N PHE A 190 8.51 -1.55 14.52
CA PHE A 190 8.74 -2.56 13.47
C PHE A 190 8.07 -3.90 13.80
N HIS A 191 8.14 -4.35 15.04
CA HIS A 191 7.55 -5.62 15.45
C HIS A 191 6.00 -5.58 15.42
N GLU A 192 5.40 -4.48 15.87
CA GLU A 192 3.95 -4.36 16.04
C GLU A 192 3.21 -3.93 14.77
N ALA A 193 3.84 -3.06 13.97
CA ALA A 193 3.23 -2.43 12.81
C ALA A 193 4.08 -2.54 11.53
N GLY A 194 5.32 -3.03 11.60
CA GLY A 194 6.23 -3.06 10.45
C GLY A 194 6.80 -1.71 10.06
N LEU A 195 6.65 -0.71 10.93
CA LEU A 195 7.12 0.65 10.68
C LEU A 195 8.62 0.77 10.92
N ILE A 196 9.30 1.48 10.03
CA ILE A 196 10.74 1.65 10.05
C ILE A 196 11.07 3.01 10.63
N ASN A 197 11.93 3.02 11.64
CA ASN A 197 12.48 4.23 12.21
C ASN A 197 13.32 4.98 11.17
N GLU A 198 13.04 6.27 10.99
CA GLU A 198 13.89 7.14 10.18
C GLU A 198 15.28 7.23 10.83
N PRO A 199 16.36 7.01 10.08
CA PRO A 199 17.73 7.18 10.56
C PRO A 199 17.98 8.60 11.08
N GLU A 200 18.94 8.75 11.99
CA GLU A 200 19.36 10.05 12.55
C GLU A 200 18.29 10.75 13.43
N MET A 201 17.25 10.02 13.82
CA MET A 201 16.21 10.46 14.75
C MET A 201 16.29 9.71 16.08
N THR A 202 15.85 10.34 17.17
CA THR A 202 15.85 9.77 18.52
C THR A 202 14.59 10.15 19.30
N ASP A 203 14.27 9.38 20.34
CA ASP A 203 13.32 9.77 21.38
C ASP A 203 13.94 10.88 22.25
N PRO A 204 13.29 12.05 22.43
CA PRO A 204 13.78 13.13 23.27
C PRO A 204 13.67 12.84 24.78
N GLY A 205 13.00 11.76 25.21
CA GLY A 205 12.78 11.41 26.61
C GLY A 205 11.58 12.13 27.25
N THR A 206 11.36 13.40 26.90
CA THR A 206 10.19 14.21 27.25
C THR A 206 9.70 14.99 26.03
N PRO A 207 8.40 15.33 25.92
CA PRO A 207 7.92 16.23 24.87
C PRO A 207 8.70 17.54 24.81
N GLU A 208 9.06 17.99 23.61
CA GLU A 208 9.60 19.35 23.42
C GLU A 208 8.47 20.37 23.66
N PRO A 209 8.77 21.59 24.16
CA PRO A 209 7.75 22.61 24.40
C PRO A 209 6.90 22.94 23.15
N THR A 210 7.52 22.90 21.97
CA THR A 210 6.87 23.16 20.67
C THR A 210 6.01 22.00 20.17
N ASP A 211 6.01 20.84 20.86
CA ASP A 211 5.22 19.67 20.49
C ASP A 211 3.90 19.59 21.28
N PHE A 212 3.60 20.59 22.12
CA PHE A 212 2.35 20.72 22.88
C PHE A 212 2.00 19.47 23.71
N GLY A 213 3.00 18.83 24.31
CA GLY A 213 2.83 17.65 25.16
C GLY A 213 2.76 16.32 24.41
N ILE A 214 2.85 16.32 23.07
CA ILE A 214 3.01 15.11 22.27
C ILE A 214 4.49 14.71 22.26
N ARG A 215 4.78 13.41 22.42
CA ARG A 215 6.16 12.93 22.47
C ARG A 215 6.63 12.40 21.11
N LEU A 216 7.13 13.30 20.27
CA LEU A 216 7.58 12.98 18.91
C LEU A 216 9.08 12.66 18.86
N SER A 217 9.50 11.89 17.85
CA SER A 217 10.93 11.71 17.59
C SER A 217 11.54 13.03 17.10
N VAL A 218 12.78 13.31 17.48
CA VAL A 218 13.51 14.53 17.11
C VAL A 218 14.86 14.18 16.49
N PRO A 219 15.50 15.09 15.74
CA PRO A 219 16.86 14.88 15.26
C PRO A 219 17.81 14.55 16.41
N SER A 220 18.67 13.54 16.19
CA SER A 220 19.74 13.18 17.11
C SER A 220 20.81 14.27 17.17
N ASP A 221 21.04 14.97 16.06
CA ASP A 221 21.91 16.14 16.02
C ASP A 221 21.28 17.35 16.74
N PRO A 222 21.97 17.95 17.73
CA PRO A 222 21.45 19.10 18.48
C PRO A 222 21.20 20.34 17.62
N GLY A 223 21.99 20.58 16.58
CA GLY A 223 21.85 21.72 15.68
C GLY A 223 20.55 21.62 14.86
N ARG A 224 20.32 20.47 14.24
CA ARG A 224 19.08 20.14 13.52
C ARG A 224 17.86 20.19 14.45
N ARG A 225 17.98 19.70 15.68
CA ARG A 225 16.93 19.79 16.70
C ARG A 225 16.59 21.24 17.05
N SER A 226 17.59 22.09 17.22
CA SER A 226 17.38 23.52 17.48
C SER A 226 16.72 24.22 16.29
N ALA A 227 17.12 23.89 15.05
CA ALA A 227 16.51 24.43 13.83
C ALA A 227 15.03 24.03 13.72
N ARG A 228 14.69 22.77 13.99
CA ARG A 228 13.31 22.29 14.12
C ARG A 228 12.50 23.12 15.13
N GLY A 229 13.04 23.32 16.33
CA GLY A 229 12.35 24.10 17.37
C GLY A 229 12.13 25.56 16.97
N ALA A 230 13.11 26.18 16.30
CA ALA A 230 12.99 27.55 15.79
C ALA A 230 11.94 27.65 14.68
N TYR A 231 11.91 26.68 13.76
CA TYR A 231 10.86 26.58 12.74
C TYR A 231 9.48 26.47 13.39
N LEU A 232 9.28 25.52 14.30
CA LEU A 232 7.99 25.33 14.98
C LEU A 232 7.56 26.54 15.82
N SER A 233 8.51 27.25 16.43
CA SER A 233 8.20 28.47 17.19
C SER A 233 7.67 29.58 16.29
N ARG A 234 8.29 29.81 15.12
CA ARG A 234 7.74 30.69 14.10
C ARG A 234 6.41 30.16 13.58
N ALA A 235 6.31 28.84 13.48
CA ALA A 235 5.17 28.17 12.91
C ALA A 235 3.86 28.44 13.67
N PHE A 236 3.94 28.38 14.99
CA PHE A 236 2.77 28.57 15.86
C PHE A 236 2.63 30.01 16.39
N ALA A 237 3.53 30.93 16.03
CA ALA A 237 3.45 32.34 16.39
C ALA A 237 2.50 33.09 15.44
N ARG A 238 1.59 33.92 15.97
CA ARG A 238 0.79 34.89 15.19
C ARG A 238 1.35 36.31 15.37
N ARG A 239 1.33 37.12 14.29
CA ARG A 239 1.37 38.60 14.35
C ARG A 239 -0.03 39.12 14.72
N GLU A 240 -0.13 40.26 15.41
CA GLU A 240 -1.43 40.91 15.70
C GLU A 240 -2.12 41.34 14.39
N GLY A 241 -3.38 40.93 14.18
CA GLY A 241 -4.24 41.46 13.10
C GLY A 241 -4.80 40.44 12.08
N ASP A 242 -4.37 39.18 12.07
CA ASP A 242 -4.81 38.21 11.05
C ASP A 242 -6.21 37.62 11.33
N GLU A 243 -7.17 37.89 10.44
CA GLU A 243 -8.54 37.34 10.48
C GLU A 243 -8.64 35.88 10.00
N GLU A 244 -7.63 35.35 9.30
CA GLU A 244 -7.56 33.94 8.85
C GLU A 244 -6.33 33.18 9.41
N PRO A 245 -6.37 31.83 9.51
CA PRO A 245 -5.25 31.02 9.98
C PRO A 245 -4.08 30.98 8.97
N ARG A 246 -2.92 31.53 9.34
CA ARG A 246 -1.66 31.34 8.58
C ARG A 246 -1.14 29.91 8.76
N ASN A 247 -0.77 29.27 7.66
CA ASN A 247 0.22 28.21 7.70
C ASN A 247 1.61 28.85 7.55
N PRO A 248 2.52 28.69 8.51
CA PRO A 248 3.90 29.17 8.43
C PRO A 248 4.75 28.51 7.35
N SER A 249 4.29 27.41 6.74
CA SER A 249 4.94 26.88 5.55
C SER A 249 4.74 27.73 4.30
N TYR A 250 3.92 28.77 4.38
CA TYR A 250 3.44 29.50 3.21
C TYR A 250 3.62 31.02 3.34
N ASP A 251 4.52 31.50 4.21
CA ASP A 251 4.85 32.93 4.36
C ASP A 251 6.19 33.25 3.68
N TYR A 252 6.15 33.48 2.37
CA TYR A 252 7.19 34.25 1.69
C TYR A 252 6.87 35.74 1.88
N ASP A 253 7.40 36.33 2.95
CA ASP A 253 7.29 37.77 3.19
C ASP A 253 7.98 38.51 2.02
N HIS A 254 7.19 39.13 1.13
CA HIS A 254 7.64 39.92 -0.02
C HIS A 254 8.01 41.37 0.36
N ASP A 255 8.03 41.72 1.65
CA ASP A 255 8.25 43.08 2.17
C ASP A 255 9.69 43.62 2.06
N HIS A 256 10.53 43.03 1.21
CA HIS A 256 11.86 43.57 0.86
C HIS A 256 12.00 44.04 -0.60
N ALA A 257 10.89 44.11 -1.36
CA ALA A 257 10.93 44.54 -2.76
C ALA A 257 10.88 46.07 -2.99
N ASP A 258 10.88 46.91 -1.95
CA ASP A 258 10.78 48.38 -2.10
C ASP A 258 12.05 49.10 -1.61
N ALA A 259 13.16 48.82 -2.28
CA ALA A 259 14.31 49.72 -2.35
C ALA A 259 14.83 49.69 -3.80
N GLY A 260 14.35 50.64 -4.60
CA GLY A 260 14.42 50.59 -6.05
C GLY A 260 15.82 50.45 -6.65
N HIS A 261 15.89 49.74 -7.77
CA HIS A 261 16.74 50.06 -8.92
C HIS A 261 16.22 49.36 -10.19
N ASP A 262 16.18 50.17 -11.24
CA ASP A 262 15.88 49.99 -12.67
C ASP A 262 15.82 48.59 -13.33
N HIS A 263 14.89 48.50 -14.29
CA HIS A 263 14.55 47.41 -15.20
C HIS A 263 15.73 46.67 -15.89
N ALA A 264 15.76 45.32 -15.82
CA ALA A 264 16.23 44.42 -16.88
C ALA A 264 15.90 42.91 -16.64
N GLY A 265 15.01 42.32 -17.47
CA GLY A 265 14.97 40.88 -17.84
C GLY A 265 14.46 39.82 -16.82
N PRO A 266 13.83 38.70 -17.27
CA PRO A 266 13.28 37.70 -16.36
C PRO A 266 14.39 36.77 -15.85
N ALA A 267 14.87 37.06 -14.63
CA ALA A 267 15.80 36.22 -13.88
C ALA A 267 15.07 35.57 -12.69
N GLU A 268 15.19 34.25 -12.61
CA GLU A 268 15.14 33.38 -11.42
C GLU A 268 14.42 33.94 -10.18
N ALA A 269 13.15 33.56 -9.98
CA ALA A 269 12.46 33.76 -8.71
C ALA A 269 13.10 32.87 -7.62
N LYS A 270 13.83 33.49 -6.70
CA LYS A 270 14.54 32.84 -5.60
C LYS A 270 13.60 32.46 -4.47
N ALA A 271 13.72 31.20 -4.06
CA ALA A 271 13.24 30.69 -2.81
C ALA A 271 14.03 31.29 -1.62
N ASN A 272 13.36 31.97 -0.69
CA ASN A 272 13.79 32.44 0.62
C ASN A 272 14.16 31.22 1.46
N THR A 273 15.42 30.83 1.32
CA THR A 273 16.06 29.68 1.95
C THR A 273 16.86 30.12 3.18
N ASP A 274 16.74 31.38 3.60
CA ASP A 274 17.73 32.04 4.46
C ASP A 274 17.65 31.60 5.93
N ALA A 275 16.52 31.03 6.37
CA ALA A 275 16.41 30.40 7.70
C ALA A 275 16.93 28.94 7.74
N TYR A 276 17.24 28.34 6.59
CA TYR A 276 17.87 27.02 6.41
C TYR A 276 19.17 27.09 5.58
N GLY A 277 19.78 28.27 5.51
CA GLY A 277 21.06 28.50 4.81
C GLY A 277 20.90 28.73 3.31
N GLY A 278 20.33 29.88 2.96
CA GLY A 278 20.40 30.45 1.62
C GLY A 278 21.74 31.15 1.38
N GLU A 279 22.22 30.96 0.15
CA GLU A 279 23.38 31.59 -0.49
C GLU A 279 24.78 31.29 0.07
N GLY A 280 25.30 30.15 -0.34
CA GLY A 280 26.73 29.83 -0.25
C GLY A 280 27.01 28.51 -0.95
N TYR A 281 27.45 28.57 -2.20
CA TYR A 281 28.18 27.48 -2.84
C TYR A 281 29.43 27.18 -1.98
N ASP A 282 29.54 25.93 -1.56
CA ASP A 282 30.72 25.23 -1.03
C ASP A 282 31.88 26.10 -0.50
N LYS A 283 31.87 26.41 0.81
CA LYS A 283 33.06 26.49 1.69
C LYS A 283 32.69 26.23 3.16
N GLY A 284 32.20 25.03 3.45
CA GLY A 284 31.95 24.62 4.83
C GLY A 284 31.92 23.11 4.92
N LYS A 285 33.04 22.49 5.32
CA LYS A 285 33.09 21.05 5.62
C LYS A 285 32.05 20.74 6.73
N GLY A 286 31.00 19.99 6.42
CA GLY A 286 30.36 19.11 7.40
C GLY A 286 28.99 19.49 7.99
N VAL A 287 28.17 20.37 7.41
CA VAL A 287 26.77 20.55 7.88
C VAL A 287 25.80 19.89 6.91
N ALA A 288 25.16 18.78 7.34
CA ALA A 288 24.07 18.16 6.61
C ALA A 288 22.90 19.14 6.50
N ARG A 289 22.41 19.39 5.28
CA ARG A 289 21.24 20.25 5.04
C ARG A 289 19.95 19.45 5.27
N ASP A 290 19.03 20.02 6.04
CA ASP A 290 17.70 19.44 6.29
C ASP A 290 16.76 19.64 5.09
N LEU A 291 15.80 18.72 4.95
CA LEU A 291 14.69 18.87 4.01
C LEU A 291 13.91 20.16 4.31
N PRO A 292 13.60 20.99 3.30
CA PRO A 292 12.75 22.17 3.47
C PRO A 292 11.40 21.78 4.08
N PRO A 293 11.09 22.18 5.32
CA PRO A 293 9.87 21.76 6.00
C PRO A 293 8.59 22.20 5.30
N ASP A 294 8.68 23.27 4.51
CA ASP A 294 7.53 23.88 3.85
C ASP A 294 7.06 23.11 2.60
N ILE A 295 7.98 22.35 2.02
CA ILE A 295 7.72 21.50 0.85
C ILE A 295 7.52 20.04 1.29
N TYR A 296 8.36 19.55 2.21
CA TYR A 296 8.43 18.12 2.56
C TYR A 296 8.01 17.80 3.99
N GLY A 297 7.60 18.78 4.78
CA GLY A 297 7.31 18.60 6.20
C GLY A 297 8.56 18.26 7.02
N LEU A 298 8.41 18.29 8.34
CA LEU A 298 9.43 17.80 9.27
C LEU A 298 9.43 16.26 9.31
N SER A 299 10.56 15.65 9.68
CA SER A 299 10.57 14.21 9.96
C SER A 299 9.66 13.90 11.15
N SER A 300 8.88 12.83 11.02
CA SER A 300 8.11 12.24 12.11
C SER A 300 8.91 11.26 12.98
N GLY A 301 10.10 10.86 12.51
CA GLY A 301 10.87 9.72 13.05
C GLY A 301 10.52 8.37 12.44
N VAL A 302 9.55 8.30 11.53
CA VAL A 302 9.15 7.09 10.79
C VAL A 302 9.29 7.34 9.29
N ILE A 303 9.91 6.40 8.57
CA ILE A 303 10.11 6.49 7.13
C ILE A 303 8.79 6.71 6.41
N GLY A 304 8.78 7.74 5.57
CA GLY A 304 7.65 8.07 4.70
C GLY A 304 6.53 8.87 5.36
N LEU A 305 6.54 9.09 6.68
CA LEU A 305 5.58 9.96 7.37
C LEU A 305 6.23 11.30 7.74
N ARG A 306 5.54 12.40 7.44
CA ARG A 306 6.03 13.78 7.63
C ARG A 306 5.08 14.57 8.51
N LEU A 307 5.60 15.53 9.25
CA LEU A 307 4.83 16.38 10.16
C LEU A 307 4.68 17.79 9.59
N PHE A 308 3.45 18.26 9.56
CA PHE A 308 3.09 19.61 9.15
C PHE A 308 2.36 20.31 10.32
N PRO A 309 2.73 21.55 10.69
CA PRO A 309 1.93 22.35 11.62
C PRO A 309 0.49 22.44 11.13
N ASN A 310 -0.50 22.18 11.99
CA ASN A 310 -1.90 22.27 11.58
C ASN A 310 -2.32 23.75 11.54
N PRO A 311 -2.67 24.32 10.38
CA PRO A 311 -3.08 25.73 10.30
C PRO A 311 -4.31 26.03 11.15
N ASN A 312 -5.16 25.04 11.42
CA ASN A 312 -6.36 25.20 12.23
C ASN A 312 -6.06 25.23 13.74
N PHE A 313 -4.83 24.96 14.18
CA PHE A 313 -4.44 24.93 15.60
C PHE A 313 -4.22 26.35 16.17
N ASP A 314 -5.26 27.17 16.04
CA ASP A 314 -5.31 28.57 16.47
C ASP A 314 -5.34 28.72 18.01
N ALA A 315 -5.53 29.95 18.51
CA ALA A 315 -5.60 30.21 19.95
C ALA A 315 -6.77 29.48 20.65
N LYS A 316 -7.90 29.32 19.95
CA LYS A 316 -9.09 28.65 20.47
C LYS A 316 -8.90 27.13 20.51
N ALA A 317 -8.32 26.55 19.46
CA ALA A 317 -7.93 25.15 19.42
C ALA A 317 -6.89 24.85 20.51
N ARG A 318 -5.86 25.69 20.65
CA ARG A 318 -4.84 25.59 21.72
C ARG A 318 -5.44 25.62 23.12
N ALA A 319 -6.42 26.50 23.37
CA ALA A 319 -7.09 26.57 24.67
C ALA A 319 -7.95 25.32 24.99
N LYS A 320 -8.37 24.57 23.97
CA LYS A 320 -9.11 23.30 24.10
C LYS A 320 -8.19 22.07 24.14
N TRP A 321 -6.92 22.21 23.76
CA TRP A 321 -5.97 21.11 23.64
C TRP A 321 -5.55 20.58 25.01
N ASP A 322 -5.60 19.25 25.16
CA ASP A 322 -5.15 18.52 26.34
C ASP A 322 -4.45 17.23 25.90
N ALA A 323 -3.13 17.19 26.05
CA ALA A 323 -2.31 16.08 25.60
C ALA A 323 -2.57 14.78 26.40
N ASP A 324 -2.83 14.87 27.71
CA ASP A 324 -3.09 13.68 28.52
C ASP A 324 -4.41 13.03 28.11
N ARG A 325 -5.45 13.84 27.91
CA ARG A 325 -6.74 13.37 27.39
C ARG A 325 -6.62 12.87 25.95
N TYR A 326 -5.80 13.50 25.12
CA TYR A 326 -5.52 13.00 23.78
C TYR A 326 -4.99 11.56 23.80
N TYR A 327 -4.06 11.24 24.71
CA TYR A 327 -3.56 9.87 24.84
C TYR A 327 -4.56 8.91 25.49
N ASN A 328 -5.25 9.36 26.55
CA ASN A 328 -5.89 8.47 27.52
C ASN A 328 -7.43 8.51 27.54
N ASP A 329 -8.08 9.47 26.87
CA ASP A 329 -9.53 9.66 26.89
C ASP A 329 -10.14 9.43 25.49
N PRO A 330 -10.72 8.24 25.23
CA PRO A 330 -11.43 7.94 23.98
C PRO A 330 -12.53 8.91 23.63
N ASP A 331 -13.18 9.50 24.63
CA ASP A 331 -14.23 10.44 24.34
C ASP A 331 -13.69 11.78 23.82
N TYR A 332 -12.44 12.13 24.16
CA TYR A 332 -11.74 13.33 23.72
C TYR A 332 -11.07 13.15 22.35
N TYR A 333 -10.25 12.11 22.17
CA TYR A 333 -9.47 11.97 20.92
C TYR A 333 -10.30 11.52 19.72
N ALA A 334 -11.48 10.93 19.95
CA ALA A 334 -12.45 10.59 18.90
C ALA A 334 -13.48 11.70 18.69
N ASP A 335 -13.26 12.91 19.21
CA ASP A 335 -14.10 14.07 18.92
C ASP A 335 -13.81 14.57 17.49
N PRO A 336 -14.80 14.57 16.57
CA PRO A 336 -14.59 15.03 15.20
C PRO A 336 -14.21 16.51 15.10
N GLU A 337 -14.46 17.32 16.13
CA GLU A 337 -14.07 18.75 16.18
C GLU A 337 -12.68 18.97 16.83
N LEU A 338 -11.97 17.89 17.22
CA LEU A 338 -10.63 18.01 17.78
C LEU A 338 -9.64 18.48 16.70
N VAL A 339 -8.97 19.59 16.99
CA VAL A 339 -7.85 20.08 16.18
C VAL A 339 -6.54 19.72 16.86
N ARG A 340 -5.74 18.89 16.19
CA ARG A 340 -4.39 18.47 16.63
C ARG A 340 -3.35 19.54 16.27
N PRO A 341 -2.24 19.66 17.01
CA PRO A 341 -1.16 20.60 16.68
C PRO A 341 -0.46 20.30 15.35
N PHE A 342 -0.44 19.03 14.94
CA PHE A 342 0.20 18.58 13.70
C PHE A 342 -0.77 17.78 12.84
N ARG A 343 -0.65 17.93 11.53
CA ARG A 343 -1.15 16.99 10.52
C ARG A 343 -0.01 16.06 10.12
N VAL A 344 -0.34 14.81 9.79
CA VAL A 344 0.64 13.81 9.36
C VAL A 344 0.48 13.56 7.87
N GLY A 345 1.48 13.93 7.08
CA GLY A 345 1.56 13.63 5.66
C GLY A 345 2.22 12.27 5.41
N MET A 346 1.89 11.67 4.27
CA MET A 346 2.42 10.38 3.84
C MET A 346 3.10 10.54 2.47
N SER A 347 4.26 9.94 2.27
CA SER A 347 4.93 9.85 0.96
C SER A 347 4.93 8.41 0.47
N CYS A 348 5.28 8.19 -0.80
CA CYS A 348 5.35 6.84 -1.40
C CYS A 348 6.30 5.91 -0.64
N ALA A 349 7.34 6.44 0.00
CA ALA A 349 8.27 5.65 0.80
C ALA A 349 7.62 4.89 1.97
N PHE A 350 6.48 5.34 2.50
CA PHE A 350 5.77 4.63 3.56
C PHE A 350 5.39 3.19 3.16
N CYS A 351 4.97 3.00 1.91
CA CYS A 351 4.57 1.71 1.36
C CYS A 351 5.69 1.03 0.55
N HIS A 352 6.69 1.78 0.07
CA HIS A 352 7.68 1.27 -0.88
C HIS A 352 9.11 1.12 -0.36
N THR A 353 9.41 1.66 0.83
CA THR A 353 10.73 1.50 1.44
C THR A 353 10.77 0.34 2.42
N SER A 354 11.83 -0.46 2.39
CA SER A 354 12.15 -1.40 3.46
C SER A 354 13.65 -1.56 3.65
N PHE A 355 14.04 -2.47 4.54
CA PHE A 355 15.43 -2.84 4.73
C PHE A 355 15.99 -3.47 3.46
N SER A 356 17.11 -2.93 2.96
CA SER A 356 17.80 -3.41 1.78
C SER A 356 18.17 -4.90 1.95
N PRO A 357 17.75 -5.79 1.04
CA PRO A 357 18.19 -7.18 1.05
C PRO A 357 19.71 -7.33 0.87
N LEU A 358 20.35 -6.38 0.18
CA LEU A 358 21.80 -6.38 -0.07
C LEU A 358 22.61 -5.90 1.13
N ASN A 359 22.02 -5.10 2.02
CA ASN A 359 22.70 -4.57 3.21
C ASN A 359 21.73 -4.37 4.38
N PRO A 360 21.09 -5.43 4.90
CA PRO A 360 20.11 -5.29 5.97
C PRO A 360 20.77 -4.81 7.27
N PRO A 361 20.04 -4.10 8.14
CA PRO A 361 20.62 -3.56 9.37
C PRO A 361 20.94 -4.68 10.36
N ARG A 362 22.01 -4.48 11.14
CA ARG A 362 22.30 -5.35 12.31
C ARG A 362 21.34 -5.08 13.46
N ASN A 363 20.86 -3.84 13.58
CA ASN A 363 19.86 -3.43 14.56
C ASN A 363 18.68 -2.78 13.84
N ILE A 364 17.54 -3.47 13.80
CA ILE A 364 16.33 -3.01 13.11
C ILE A 364 15.69 -1.78 13.75
N THR A 365 15.94 -1.51 15.04
CA THR A 365 15.36 -0.34 15.73
C THR A 365 16.19 0.92 15.51
N ASP A 366 17.41 0.79 15.01
CA ASP A 366 18.34 1.90 14.75
C ASP A 366 19.06 1.68 13.40
N PRO A 367 18.32 1.71 12.27
CA PRO A 367 18.92 1.52 10.96
C PRO A 367 19.67 2.77 10.51
N ALA A 368 20.66 2.57 9.64
CA ALA A 368 21.28 3.66 8.88
C ALA A 368 20.63 3.80 7.48
N TRP A 369 20.83 4.94 6.82
CA TRP A 369 20.32 5.18 5.46
C TRP A 369 20.79 4.11 4.45
N GLU A 370 22.02 3.62 4.59
CA GLU A 370 22.59 2.53 3.78
C GLU A 370 21.90 1.17 3.97
N ASN A 371 21.08 1.02 5.01
CA ASN A 371 20.30 -0.18 5.25
C ASN A 371 18.93 -0.14 4.61
N LEU A 372 18.56 0.94 3.90
CA LEU A 372 17.23 1.16 3.35
C LEU A 372 17.26 1.19 1.82
N SER A 373 16.20 0.66 1.21
CA SER A 373 15.98 0.68 -0.24
C SER A 373 14.59 1.19 -0.54
N GLY A 374 14.48 2.20 -1.41
CA GLY A 374 13.21 2.84 -1.75
C GLY A 374 12.30 2.04 -2.70
N ASN A 375 12.78 0.93 -3.24
CA ASN A 375 12.11 0.17 -4.31
C ASN A 375 11.77 -1.29 -3.97
N ILE A 376 12.06 -1.77 -2.75
CA ILE A 376 11.82 -3.19 -2.39
C ILE A 376 10.38 -3.45 -1.92
N GLY A 377 9.62 -2.41 -1.54
CA GLY A 377 8.28 -2.56 -0.95
C GLY A 377 8.34 -2.71 0.57
N ALA A 378 7.35 -2.20 1.31
CA ALA A 378 7.29 -2.29 2.77
C ALA A 378 6.81 -3.68 3.23
N GLN A 379 7.63 -4.71 2.99
CA GLN A 379 7.28 -6.14 3.12
C GLN A 379 6.83 -6.59 4.53
N TYR A 380 7.09 -5.77 5.56
CA TYR A 380 6.77 -6.07 6.95
C TYR A 380 5.61 -5.23 7.50
N LEU A 381 5.12 -4.24 6.74
CA LEU A 381 4.06 -3.32 7.13
C LEU A 381 2.77 -4.10 7.43
N ARG A 382 2.12 -3.78 8.54
CA ARG A 382 0.85 -4.38 8.98
C ARG A 382 -0.23 -3.33 9.00
N ILE A 383 -1.17 -3.42 8.05
CA ILE A 383 -2.26 -2.45 7.87
C ILE A 383 -3.10 -2.31 9.13
N ARG A 384 -3.47 -3.40 9.80
CA ARG A 384 -4.12 -3.34 11.13
C ARG A 384 -3.31 -2.54 12.15
N GLY A 385 -1.99 -2.70 12.21
CA GLY A 385 -1.13 -1.98 13.15
C GLY A 385 -1.12 -0.48 12.95
N VAL A 386 -1.49 -0.01 11.74
CA VAL A 386 -1.51 1.41 11.36
C VAL A 386 -2.93 1.95 11.34
N PHE A 387 -3.81 1.38 10.52
CA PHE A 387 -5.15 1.91 10.24
C PHE A 387 -6.25 1.30 11.12
N ALA A 388 -5.89 0.44 12.06
CA ALA A 388 -6.77 -0.08 13.13
C ALA A 388 -6.11 0.04 14.51
N ASN A 389 -5.14 0.95 14.69
CA ASN A 389 -4.34 1.04 15.91
C ASN A 389 -5.15 1.39 17.17
N LEU A 390 -6.38 1.87 17.01
CA LEU A 390 -7.30 2.19 18.09
C LEU A 390 -8.47 1.21 18.22
N LEU A 391 -8.60 0.24 17.30
CA LEU A 391 -9.66 -0.76 17.32
C LEU A 391 -9.28 -1.96 18.20
N ASP A 392 -10.29 -2.54 18.85
CA ASP A 392 -10.13 -3.76 19.62
C ASP A 392 -10.52 -5.01 18.79
N LYS A 393 -10.22 -6.20 19.34
CA LYS A 393 -10.51 -7.49 18.70
C LYS A 393 -12.01 -7.83 18.60
N ASN A 394 -12.91 -7.10 19.26
CA ASN A 394 -14.34 -7.31 19.08
C ASN A 394 -14.89 -6.52 17.87
N SER A 395 -14.09 -5.66 17.26
CA SER A 395 -14.44 -4.98 16.01
C SER A 395 -14.25 -5.89 14.81
N PHE A 396 -15.26 -6.00 13.94
CA PHE A 396 -15.09 -6.68 12.65
C PHE A 396 -14.10 -5.95 11.74
N VAL A 397 -14.04 -4.60 11.81
CA VAL A 397 -13.10 -3.80 11.03
C VAL A 397 -11.65 -4.10 11.41
N TYR A 398 -11.40 -4.41 12.70
CA TYR A 398 -10.09 -4.92 13.13
C TYR A 398 -9.73 -6.19 12.34
N HIS A 399 -10.65 -7.15 12.22
CA HIS A 399 -10.39 -8.42 11.53
C HIS A 399 -10.31 -8.26 10.01
N LEU A 400 -11.04 -7.31 9.42
CA LEU A 400 -10.89 -6.95 8.02
C LEU A 400 -9.45 -6.46 7.74
N LEU A 401 -8.95 -5.52 8.55
CA LEU A 401 -7.60 -4.98 8.36
C LEU A 401 -6.49 -5.97 8.77
N ASP A 402 -6.78 -6.87 9.70
CA ASP A 402 -5.86 -7.95 10.08
C ASP A 402 -5.81 -9.06 9.02
N SER A 403 -6.88 -9.21 8.22
CA SER A 403 -6.93 -10.19 7.12
C SER A 403 -6.02 -9.88 5.94
N GLN A 404 -5.36 -8.72 5.96
CA GLN A 404 -4.34 -8.32 5.00
C GLN A 404 -2.98 -8.79 5.53
N PRO A 405 -2.36 -9.83 4.95
CA PRO A 405 -1.07 -10.32 5.43
C PRO A 405 0.00 -9.22 5.39
N PRO A 406 1.02 -9.27 6.27
CA PRO A 406 2.07 -8.27 6.28
C PRO A 406 2.73 -8.09 4.90
N GLY A 407 3.06 -6.85 4.55
CA GLY A 407 3.57 -6.53 3.22
C GLY A 407 2.50 -6.38 2.15
N THR A 408 1.22 -6.46 2.51
CA THR A 408 0.09 -6.21 1.60
C THR A 408 -0.78 -5.05 2.05
N ILE A 409 -1.51 -4.46 1.10
CA ILE A 409 -2.51 -3.43 1.36
C ILE A 409 -3.66 -3.53 0.35
N ASP A 410 -4.88 -3.39 0.85
CA ASP A 410 -6.04 -3.09 0.02
C ASP A 410 -6.15 -1.57 -0.19
N THR A 411 -5.63 -1.09 -1.32
CA THR A 411 -5.73 0.33 -1.71
C THR A 411 -7.15 0.74 -2.07
N SER A 412 -8.06 -0.21 -2.23
CA SER A 412 -9.48 0.02 -2.46
C SER A 412 -10.24 0.17 -1.15
N LEU A 413 -9.65 -0.06 0.02
CA LEU A 413 -10.32 0.09 1.33
C LEU A 413 -11.05 1.43 1.48
N LEU A 414 -10.41 2.50 1.02
CA LEU A 414 -10.95 3.86 1.06
C LEU A 414 -11.91 4.11 -0.12
N PRO A 415 -11.49 3.97 -1.39
CA PRO A 415 -12.41 3.94 -2.53
C PRO A 415 -12.98 2.54 -2.73
N SER A 416 -13.85 2.13 -1.80
CA SER A 416 -14.34 0.76 -1.71
C SER A 416 -15.05 0.32 -2.99
N ASP A 417 -14.46 -0.67 -3.66
CA ASP A 417 -15.14 -1.49 -4.65
C ASP A 417 -15.90 -2.66 -3.99
N ASN A 418 -15.90 -2.73 -2.65
CA ASN A 418 -16.50 -3.78 -1.83
C ASN A 418 -15.92 -5.17 -2.13
N ILE A 419 -14.61 -5.23 -2.29
CA ILE A 419 -13.84 -6.45 -2.40
C ILE A 419 -12.62 -6.30 -1.50
N ASN A 420 -12.45 -7.18 -0.53
CA ASN A 420 -11.21 -7.29 0.24
C ASN A 420 -10.12 -7.88 -0.66
N ASN A 421 -9.39 -7.01 -1.36
CA ASN A 421 -8.51 -7.38 -2.47
C ASN A 421 -7.04 -6.99 -2.23
N THR A 422 -6.55 -7.31 -1.04
CA THR A 422 -5.20 -7.01 -0.56
C THR A 422 -4.14 -7.40 -1.57
N ASN A 423 -3.22 -6.47 -1.83
CA ASN A 423 -2.18 -6.62 -2.82
C ASN A 423 -0.79 -6.41 -2.20
N THR A 424 0.21 -7.17 -2.63
CA THR A 424 1.61 -6.95 -2.28
C THR A 424 2.03 -5.53 -2.61
N MET A 425 2.70 -4.89 -1.67
CA MET A 425 3.45 -3.66 -1.93
C MET A 425 4.65 -4.03 -2.81
N ASN A 426 4.41 -4.04 -4.12
CA ASN A 426 5.30 -4.62 -5.10
C ASN A 426 6.68 -3.94 -5.09
N SER A 427 7.72 -4.77 -5.15
CA SER A 427 9.05 -4.31 -5.46
C SER A 427 9.09 -3.78 -6.90
N ILE A 428 9.86 -2.71 -7.12
CA ILE A 428 10.11 -2.11 -8.42
C ILE A 428 11.50 -2.56 -8.86
N PHE A 429 11.52 -3.54 -9.76
CA PHE A 429 12.74 -4.07 -10.36
C PHE A 429 12.74 -3.87 -11.87
N GLY A 430 13.93 -3.91 -12.45
CA GLY A 430 14.17 -3.99 -13.88
C GLY A 430 13.39 -2.99 -14.72
N LEU A 431 13.23 -1.74 -14.26
CA LEU A 431 12.41 -0.76 -14.98
C LEU A 431 12.90 -0.62 -16.42
N ARG A 432 14.22 -0.55 -16.61
CA ARG A 432 14.86 -0.51 -17.92
C ARG A 432 14.41 -1.63 -18.86
N GLN A 433 14.48 -2.88 -18.40
CA GLN A 433 14.08 -4.07 -19.15
C GLN A 433 12.57 -4.07 -19.42
N ARG A 434 11.78 -3.63 -18.44
CA ARG A 434 10.32 -3.54 -18.55
C ARG A 434 9.88 -2.51 -19.58
N VAL A 435 10.54 -1.36 -19.66
CA VAL A 435 10.25 -0.36 -20.71
C VAL A 435 10.52 -0.97 -22.08
N ALA A 436 11.66 -1.63 -22.28
CA ALA A 436 11.97 -2.30 -23.55
C ALA A 436 10.92 -3.38 -23.91
N LEU A 437 10.44 -4.14 -22.93
CA LEU A 437 9.32 -5.08 -23.12
C LEU A 437 8.03 -4.35 -23.57
N SER A 438 7.70 -3.21 -22.96
CA SER A 438 6.48 -2.45 -23.31
C SER A 438 6.46 -1.98 -24.77
N LEU A 439 7.63 -1.81 -25.41
CA LEU A 439 7.76 -1.45 -26.82
C LEU A 439 7.40 -2.61 -27.78
N ARG A 440 7.27 -3.83 -27.26
CA ARG A 440 6.89 -5.03 -28.00
C ARG A 440 5.50 -5.56 -27.64
N ASN A 441 4.90 -5.04 -26.58
CA ASN A 441 3.56 -5.41 -26.17
C ASN A 441 2.52 -4.70 -27.06
N PRO A 442 1.32 -5.28 -27.23
CA PRO A 442 0.27 -4.63 -28.01
C PRO A 442 -0.08 -3.24 -27.46
N LYS A 443 -0.27 -2.29 -28.38
CA LYS A 443 -0.69 -0.91 -28.06
C LYS A 443 -2.14 -0.91 -27.59
N GLU A 444 -2.46 -0.09 -26.58
CA GLU A 444 -3.82 0.05 -26.04
C GLU A 444 -4.39 1.45 -26.32
N LYS A 445 -5.65 1.50 -26.73
CA LYS A 445 -6.39 2.72 -27.00
C LYS A 445 -6.72 3.47 -25.72
N LEU A 446 -6.44 4.77 -25.72
CA LEU A 446 -6.75 5.68 -24.62
C LEU A 446 -7.93 6.58 -24.95
N SER A 447 -8.61 7.07 -23.91
CA SER A 447 -9.54 8.19 -24.05
C SER A 447 -8.80 9.47 -24.42
N THR A 448 -9.49 10.49 -24.94
CA THR A 448 -8.87 11.79 -25.26
C THR A 448 -8.24 12.43 -24.02
N VAL A 449 -8.92 12.34 -22.86
CA VAL A 449 -8.44 12.89 -21.59
C VAL A 449 -7.22 12.10 -21.10
N SER A 450 -7.27 10.77 -21.08
CA SER A 450 -6.11 9.94 -20.68
C SER A 450 -4.90 10.13 -21.59
N ALA A 451 -5.13 10.43 -22.88
CA ALA A 451 -4.08 10.66 -23.86
C ALA A 451 -3.41 12.04 -23.73
N SER A 452 -3.99 12.98 -22.97
CA SER A 452 -3.38 14.31 -22.72
C SER A 452 -2.09 14.17 -21.90
N LEU A 453 -2.04 13.20 -20.99
CA LEU A 453 -0.83 12.87 -20.25
C LEU A 453 0.17 12.13 -21.15
N PRO A 454 1.49 12.39 -21.04
CA PRO A 454 2.48 11.70 -21.83
C PRO A 454 2.62 10.23 -21.41
N SER A 455 3.26 9.43 -22.25
CA SER A 455 3.55 8.02 -21.97
C SER A 455 4.60 7.82 -20.86
N LEU A 456 5.36 8.88 -20.55
CA LEU A 456 6.62 8.98 -19.77
C LEU A 456 7.90 8.95 -20.62
N TRP A 457 7.90 8.17 -21.69
CA TRP A 457 9.14 7.80 -22.37
C TRP A 457 9.53 8.80 -23.46
N ALA A 458 8.57 9.51 -24.04
CA ALA A 458 8.80 10.55 -25.05
C ALA A 458 8.36 11.94 -24.55
N ASP A 459 8.38 12.20 -23.25
CA ASP A 459 8.04 13.51 -22.70
C ASP A 459 9.09 14.56 -23.12
N SER A 460 8.64 15.61 -23.80
CA SER A 460 9.46 16.67 -24.40
C SER A 460 9.78 17.82 -23.46
N GLU A 461 9.07 17.96 -22.33
CA GLU A 461 9.18 19.13 -21.45
C GLU A 461 10.41 19.09 -20.54
N PHE A 462 10.91 17.89 -20.24
CA PHE A 462 12.15 17.66 -19.51
C PHE A 462 13.16 17.11 -20.51
N GLY A 463 13.87 18.02 -21.19
CA GLY A 463 14.78 17.70 -22.29
C GLY A 463 15.62 16.45 -22.05
N LYS A 464 15.93 15.69 -23.11
CA LYS A 464 16.58 14.37 -23.10
C LYS A 464 17.64 14.23 -22.00
N SER A 465 17.22 13.76 -20.82
CA SER A 465 18.08 13.67 -19.63
C SER A 465 19.24 12.70 -19.89
N GLU A 466 20.28 12.77 -19.05
CA GLU A 466 21.39 11.81 -19.13
C GLU A 466 20.88 10.37 -19.04
N SER A 467 20.03 10.06 -18.06
CA SER A 467 19.41 8.74 -17.87
C SER A 467 18.55 8.32 -19.08
N TYR A 468 17.86 9.25 -19.75
CA TYR A 468 17.13 8.97 -20.99
C TYR A 468 18.09 8.62 -22.15
N ASN A 469 19.17 9.37 -22.32
CA ASN A 469 20.14 9.10 -23.38
C ASN A 469 20.89 7.78 -23.14
N GLU A 470 21.21 7.46 -21.88
CA GLU A 470 21.73 6.15 -21.49
C GLU A 470 20.74 5.03 -21.81
N PHE A 471 19.45 5.26 -21.58
CA PHE A 471 18.41 4.29 -21.95
C PHE A 471 18.30 4.09 -23.47
N VAL A 472 18.38 5.15 -24.28
CA VAL A 472 18.42 5.04 -25.74
C VAL A 472 19.67 4.26 -26.20
N ALA A 473 20.82 4.49 -25.58
CA ALA A 473 22.03 3.72 -25.86
C ALA A 473 21.85 2.23 -25.49
N TYR A 474 21.18 1.96 -24.37
CA TYR A 474 20.80 0.61 -23.98
C TYR A 474 19.88 -0.08 -25.01
N LEU A 475 18.85 0.60 -25.53
CA LEU A 475 17.98 0.03 -26.57
C LEU A 475 18.76 -0.34 -27.83
N ARG A 476 19.65 0.55 -28.30
CA ARG A 476 20.53 0.24 -29.45
C ARG A 476 21.42 -0.98 -29.22
N LYS A 477 21.94 -1.14 -27.99
CA LYS A 477 22.70 -2.34 -27.60
C LYS A 477 21.81 -3.57 -27.64
N LEU A 478 20.57 -3.47 -27.14
CA LEU A 478 19.62 -4.58 -27.12
C LEU A 478 19.22 -5.01 -28.54
N ASP A 479 18.97 -4.06 -29.45
CA ASP A 479 18.71 -4.31 -30.86
C ASP A 479 19.89 -5.02 -31.54
N ALA A 480 21.13 -4.68 -31.18
CA ALA A 480 22.31 -5.37 -31.70
C ALA A 480 22.44 -6.82 -31.21
N VAL A 481 21.99 -7.11 -29.98
CA VAL A 481 21.99 -8.47 -29.39
C VAL A 481 20.80 -9.29 -29.91
N TYR A 482 19.66 -8.65 -30.14
CA TYR A 482 18.40 -9.25 -30.58
C TYR A 482 17.87 -8.50 -31.81
N PRO A 483 18.45 -8.73 -33.01
CA PRO A 483 18.16 -7.94 -34.22
C PRO A 483 16.69 -8.01 -34.67
N ASP A 484 16.02 -9.09 -34.31
CA ASP A 484 14.62 -9.32 -34.66
C ASP A 484 13.64 -8.38 -33.91
N ARG A 485 14.12 -7.57 -32.95
CA ARG A 485 13.30 -6.60 -32.20
C ARG A 485 12.91 -5.35 -33.02
N GLY A 486 13.62 -5.08 -34.12
CA GLY A 486 13.43 -3.90 -34.95
C GLY A 486 13.93 -2.61 -34.30
N ASP A 487 13.59 -1.44 -34.85
CA ASP A 487 14.05 -0.14 -34.32
C ASP A 487 13.22 0.27 -33.08
N GLU A 488 13.67 -0.15 -31.89
CA GLU A 488 13.00 0.17 -30.63
C GLU A 488 13.14 1.64 -30.25
N VAL A 489 14.19 2.33 -30.72
CA VAL A 489 14.34 3.77 -30.51
C VAL A 489 13.25 4.55 -31.24
N ALA A 490 12.95 4.20 -32.49
CA ALA A 490 11.84 4.81 -33.22
C ALA A 490 10.48 4.53 -32.56
N LYS A 491 10.29 3.35 -31.96
CA LYS A 491 9.08 3.04 -31.18
C LYS A 491 8.99 3.87 -29.90
N LEU A 492 10.12 4.08 -29.21
CA LEU A 492 10.22 4.92 -28.03
C LEU A 492 9.81 6.36 -28.33
N GLU A 493 10.31 6.95 -29.43
CA GLU A 493 9.96 8.31 -29.85
C GLU A 493 8.46 8.46 -30.17
N LYS A 494 7.83 7.38 -30.63
CA LYS A 494 6.40 7.30 -30.93
C LYS A 494 5.53 6.81 -29.76
N SER A 495 6.10 6.68 -28.57
CA SER A 495 5.40 6.12 -27.41
C SER A 495 4.20 6.94 -26.94
N ASN A 496 4.08 8.23 -27.31
CA ASN A 496 2.92 9.07 -26.99
C ASN A 496 1.72 8.86 -27.93
N GLU A 497 1.87 8.16 -29.06
CA GLU A 497 0.77 7.88 -30.00
C GLU A 497 -0.41 7.17 -29.31
N ASN A 498 -1.60 7.29 -29.90
CA ASN A 498 -2.81 6.58 -29.47
C ASN A 498 -3.34 5.76 -30.66
N PRO A 499 -3.37 4.41 -30.60
CA PRO A 499 -3.14 3.55 -29.43
C PRO A 499 -1.69 3.59 -28.92
N ARG A 500 -1.54 3.48 -27.59
CA ARG A 500 -0.31 3.76 -26.82
C ARG A 500 0.42 2.48 -26.38
N LEU A 501 1.74 2.51 -26.37
CA LEU A 501 2.57 1.46 -25.74
C LEU A 501 2.51 1.62 -24.21
N VAL A 502 2.06 0.58 -23.50
CA VAL A 502 1.80 0.65 -22.06
C VAL A 502 2.54 -0.46 -21.29
N PRO A 503 3.26 -0.13 -20.19
CA PRO A 503 4.04 -1.11 -19.42
C PRO A 503 3.21 -1.93 -18.41
N ARG A 504 1.90 -1.63 -18.24
CA ARG A 504 0.94 -2.37 -17.36
C ARG A 504 1.46 -2.59 -15.93
N VAL A 505 1.63 -1.54 -15.13
CA VAL A 505 2.39 -1.63 -13.86
C VAL A 505 1.66 -2.39 -12.75
N LEU A 506 0.35 -2.16 -12.57
CA LEU A 506 -0.47 -2.84 -11.57
C LEU A 506 -0.64 -4.34 -11.86
N LEU A 507 -0.94 -5.14 -10.82
CA LEU A 507 -1.03 -6.60 -10.94
C LEU A 507 -2.08 -7.10 -11.93
N ASP A 508 -3.13 -6.34 -12.18
CA ASP A 508 -4.20 -6.61 -13.13
C ASP A 508 -4.00 -5.84 -14.46
N GLY A 509 -2.97 -4.99 -14.53
CA GLY A 509 -2.70 -4.12 -15.67
C GLY A 509 -3.76 -3.05 -15.89
N SER A 510 -4.46 -2.62 -14.85
CA SER A 510 -5.51 -1.58 -14.94
C SER A 510 -4.99 -0.18 -15.21
N ASP A 511 -3.73 0.11 -14.87
CA ASP A 511 -3.06 1.40 -15.09
C ASP A 511 -2.48 1.54 -16.50
N SER A 512 -3.18 1.00 -17.48
CA SER A 512 -2.72 0.91 -18.88
C SER A 512 -2.86 2.22 -19.64
N ILE A 513 -2.34 3.32 -19.10
CA ILE A 513 -2.32 4.63 -19.79
C ILE A 513 -0.91 5.23 -19.94
N GLY A 514 0.11 4.56 -19.38
CA GLY A 514 1.51 4.95 -19.45
C GLY A 514 2.18 5.06 -18.08
N GLY A 515 3.51 5.15 -18.08
CA GLY A 515 4.28 5.25 -16.84
C GLY A 515 4.08 6.59 -16.13
N TYR A 516 3.77 7.66 -16.87
CA TYR A 516 3.71 9.02 -16.33
C TYR A 516 2.54 9.14 -15.36
N ALA A 517 1.35 8.83 -15.86
CA ALA A 517 0.14 8.88 -15.06
C ALA A 517 0.19 7.85 -13.92
N SER A 518 0.85 6.70 -14.12
CA SER A 518 1.07 5.73 -13.04
C SER A 518 1.89 6.34 -11.89
N LEU A 519 2.99 7.03 -12.20
CA LEU A 519 3.85 7.70 -11.22
C LEU A 519 3.22 8.97 -10.61
N ALA A 520 2.32 9.65 -11.32
CA ALA A 520 1.58 10.79 -10.78
C ALA A 520 0.44 10.33 -9.86
N ARG A 521 -0.34 9.33 -10.29
CA ARG A 521 -1.54 8.85 -9.59
C ARG A 521 -1.24 8.27 -8.21
N VAL A 522 -0.05 7.70 -7.98
CA VAL A 522 0.30 7.12 -6.66
C VAL A 522 0.16 8.13 -5.51
N TYR A 523 0.31 9.43 -5.77
CA TYR A 523 0.07 10.48 -4.77
C TYR A 523 -1.43 10.67 -4.49
N LEU A 524 -2.28 10.56 -5.50
CA LEU A 524 -3.73 10.52 -5.31
C LEU A 524 -4.12 9.31 -4.46
N ASN A 525 -3.57 8.12 -4.74
CA ASN A 525 -3.82 6.88 -3.98
C ASN A 525 -3.55 7.00 -2.46
N ILE A 526 -2.69 7.92 -2.03
CA ILE A 526 -2.37 8.18 -0.62
C ILE A 526 -3.03 9.45 -0.06
N GLY A 527 -4.00 10.03 -0.79
CA GLY A 527 -4.88 11.09 -0.30
C GLY A 527 -4.60 12.50 -0.82
N SER A 528 -3.80 12.67 -1.87
CA SER A 528 -3.62 14.02 -2.46
C SER A 528 -4.91 14.52 -3.10
N TYR A 529 -5.14 15.83 -3.08
CA TYR A 529 -6.41 16.49 -3.47
C TYR A 529 -7.62 15.91 -2.72
N TRP A 530 -7.48 15.88 -1.40
CA TRP A 530 -8.38 15.19 -0.47
C TRP A 530 -9.79 15.78 -0.42
N GLU A 531 -9.92 17.06 -0.75
CA GLU A 531 -11.18 17.79 -0.84
C GLU A 531 -12.12 17.13 -1.86
N GLN A 532 -11.56 16.68 -2.98
CA GLN A 532 -12.31 15.94 -4.00
C GLN A 532 -12.55 14.48 -3.56
N TRP A 533 -11.58 13.84 -2.88
CA TRP A 533 -11.73 12.48 -2.34
C TRP A 533 -12.97 12.31 -1.46
N ILE A 534 -13.13 13.19 -0.49
CA ILE A 534 -14.23 13.12 0.49
C ILE A 534 -15.59 13.52 -0.10
N ARG A 535 -15.57 14.19 -1.26
CA ARG A 535 -16.77 14.59 -2.00
C ARG A 535 -17.31 13.45 -2.86
N ILE A 536 -16.44 12.77 -3.59
CA ILE A 536 -16.85 11.77 -4.59
C ILE A 536 -16.93 10.34 -4.02
N ASN A 537 -16.59 10.15 -2.74
CA ASN A 537 -16.69 8.88 -2.04
C ASN A 537 -17.20 9.04 -0.61
N ARG A 538 -18.09 8.14 -0.17
CA ARG A 538 -18.31 7.89 1.27
C ARG A 538 -17.35 6.84 1.78
N LEU A 539 -16.19 7.31 2.23
CA LEU A 539 -15.01 6.50 2.57
C LEU A 539 -15.19 5.50 3.73
N ILE A 540 -16.31 5.55 4.48
CA ILE A 540 -16.46 4.80 5.74
C ILE A 540 -17.76 3.97 5.82
N VAL A 541 -18.82 4.35 5.08
CA VAL A 541 -20.08 3.59 4.98
C VAL A 541 -20.42 3.43 3.49
N GLY A 542 -19.91 2.35 2.90
CA GLY A 542 -19.73 2.12 1.46
C GLY A 542 -20.99 1.79 0.63
N PHE A 543 -22.01 2.64 0.66
CA PHE A 543 -23.23 2.44 -0.15
C PHE A 543 -23.51 3.56 -1.17
N GLN A 544 -22.63 4.57 -1.29
CA GLN A 544 -22.71 5.50 -2.42
C GLN A 544 -21.98 4.93 -3.64
N PRO A 545 -22.58 5.03 -4.85
CA PRO A 545 -21.85 4.76 -6.07
C PRO A 545 -20.61 5.64 -6.14
N GLN A 546 -19.47 5.05 -6.52
CA GLN A 546 -18.26 5.81 -6.81
C GLN A 546 -18.48 6.76 -7.98
N GLU A 547 -17.78 7.88 -7.99
CA GLU A 547 -17.66 8.76 -9.14
C GLU A 547 -16.19 8.88 -9.59
N PRO A 548 -15.92 9.19 -10.88
CA PRO A 548 -14.54 9.29 -11.38
C PRO A 548 -13.74 10.43 -10.78
N PHE A 549 -12.46 10.16 -10.50
CA PHE A 549 -11.45 11.17 -10.22
C PHE A 549 -10.87 11.64 -11.56
N ARG A 550 -11.41 12.74 -12.11
CA ARG A 550 -11.13 13.17 -13.48
C ARG A 550 -9.81 13.94 -13.58
N ILE A 551 -9.07 13.73 -14.67
CA ILE A 551 -7.83 14.47 -14.94
C ILE A 551 -8.13 15.96 -15.19
N ASP A 552 -9.23 16.28 -15.89
CA ASP A 552 -9.64 17.68 -16.11
C ASP A 552 -9.87 18.44 -14.78
N ASP A 553 -10.46 17.76 -13.79
CA ASP A 553 -10.71 18.35 -12.47
C ASP A 553 -9.40 18.57 -11.71
N LEU A 554 -8.46 17.64 -11.85
CA LEU A 554 -7.13 17.72 -11.25
C LEU A 554 -6.33 18.91 -11.79
N ASP A 555 -6.27 19.07 -13.11
CA ASP A 555 -5.53 20.15 -13.76
C ASP A 555 -6.13 21.53 -13.42
N ALA A 556 -7.46 21.63 -13.31
CA ALA A 556 -8.14 22.90 -13.05
C ALA A 556 -8.16 23.32 -11.56
N HIS A 557 -8.07 22.36 -10.63
CA HIS A 557 -8.39 22.61 -9.22
C HIS A 557 -7.35 22.14 -8.21
N SER A 558 -6.27 21.47 -8.63
CA SER A 558 -5.22 21.03 -7.70
C SER A 558 -3.82 21.54 -8.03
N VAL A 559 -3.29 22.43 -7.19
CA VAL A 559 -1.89 22.87 -7.25
C VAL A 559 -0.94 21.73 -6.89
N TYR A 560 -1.31 20.87 -5.94
CA TYR A 560 -0.47 19.73 -5.57
C TYR A 560 -0.32 18.70 -6.70
N TRP A 561 -1.36 18.50 -7.49
CA TRP A 561 -1.30 17.69 -8.71
C TRP A 561 -0.33 18.28 -9.74
N LEU A 562 -0.43 19.58 -10.04
CA LEU A 562 0.47 20.28 -10.97
C LEU A 562 1.93 20.21 -10.50
N ALA A 563 2.18 20.42 -9.20
CA ALA A 563 3.51 20.30 -8.62
C ALA A 563 4.07 18.86 -8.68
N THR A 564 3.18 17.86 -8.61
CA THR A 564 3.53 16.43 -8.74
C THR A 564 3.88 16.08 -10.19
N GLN A 565 3.13 16.57 -11.16
CA GLN A 565 3.38 16.39 -12.60
C GLN A 565 4.83 16.79 -12.96
N ALA A 566 5.30 17.92 -12.45
CA ALA A 566 6.67 18.41 -12.68
C ALA A 566 7.77 17.50 -12.10
N ARG A 567 7.43 16.52 -11.24
CA ARG A 567 8.38 15.59 -10.60
C ARG A 567 8.41 14.20 -11.24
N VAL A 568 7.51 13.93 -12.18
CA VAL A 568 7.37 12.60 -12.79
C VAL A 568 8.59 12.21 -13.63
N GLY A 569 9.12 13.13 -14.45
CA GLY A 569 10.36 12.93 -15.20
C GLY A 569 11.57 12.61 -14.30
N PRO A 570 11.82 13.39 -13.23
CA PRO A 570 12.81 13.06 -12.22
C PRO A 570 12.62 11.69 -11.54
N MET A 571 11.39 11.30 -11.19
CA MET A 571 11.11 9.97 -10.63
C MET A 571 11.44 8.83 -11.61
N ARG A 572 11.17 9.01 -12.91
CA ARG A 572 11.59 8.07 -13.96
C ARG A 572 13.11 7.88 -13.94
N ASP A 573 13.85 8.98 -13.97
CA ASP A 573 15.31 8.96 -14.02
C ASP A 573 15.87 8.21 -12.79
N TYR A 574 15.33 8.51 -11.60
CA TYR A 574 15.65 7.80 -10.37
C TYR A 574 15.40 6.29 -10.47
N PHE A 575 14.22 5.85 -10.94
CA PHE A 575 13.91 4.44 -11.05
C PHE A 575 14.70 3.70 -12.13
N LEU A 576 15.11 4.37 -13.22
CA LEU A 576 16.04 3.77 -14.18
C LEU A 576 17.38 3.42 -13.53
N ARG A 577 17.75 4.12 -12.45
CA ARG A 577 19.03 3.95 -11.76
C ARG A 577 19.02 2.92 -10.62
N ILE A 578 17.96 2.88 -9.81
CA ILE A 578 17.91 2.08 -8.56
C ILE A 578 17.26 0.71 -8.68
N THR A 579 16.59 0.43 -9.81
CA THR A 579 15.84 -0.82 -10.00
C THR A 579 16.62 -2.03 -10.55
N PRO A 580 17.97 -2.06 -10.68
CA PRO A 580 18.65 -3.31 -11.00
C PRO A 580 18.28 -4.47 -10.04
N PRO A 581 18.41 -5.73 -10.49
CA PRO A 581 18.23 -6.89 -9.64
C PRO A 581 19.07 -6.86 -8.36
N MET A 582 18.47 -7.28 -7.23
CA MET A 582 19.12 -7.49 -5.94
C MET A 582 19.46 -8.97 -5.76
N ARG A 583 20.52 -9.43 -6.42
CA ARG A 583 20.91 -10.84 -6.43
C ARG A 583 21.45 -11.26 -5.06
N LEU A 584 21.12 -12.48 -4.61
CA LEU A 584 21.58 -12.98 -3.31
C LEU A 584 23.10 -12.96 -3.16
N LEU A 585 23.82 -13.24 -4.24
CA LEU A 585 25.27 -13.26 -4.18
C LEU A 585 25.87 -11.86 -4.06
N ASP A 586 25.12 -10.79 -4.37
CA ASP A 586 25.55 -9.39 -4.26
C ASP A 586 25.32 -8.83 -2.85
N VAL A 587 24.91 -9.66 -1.90
CA VAL A 587 24.73 -9.26 -0.49
C VAL A 587 26.07 -8.91 0.16
N VAL A 588 26.10 -7.80 0.89
CA VAL A 588 27.23 -7.38 1.73
C VAL A 588 27.30 -8.28 2.97
N GLY A 589 28.41 -8.97 3.18
CA GLY A 589 28.64 -9.79 4.37
C GLY A 589 29.75 -10.83 4.22
N ASP A 590 30.11 -11.47 5.33
CA ASP A 590 31.19 -12.47 5.41
C ASP A 590 30.72 -13.91 5.14
N VAL A 591 29.44 -14.12 4.81
CA VAL A 591 28.86 -15.45 4.62
C VAL A 591 29.01 -15.87 3.15
N ASP A 592 29.83 -16.90 2.90
CA ASP A 592 29.89 -17.52 1.59
C ASP A 592 28.62 -18.37 1.35
N ARG A 593 27.67 -17.80 0.59
CA ARG A 593 26.39 -18.43 0.27
C ARG A 593 26.50 -19.62 -0.68
N THR A 594 27.68 -19.92 -1.23
CA THR A 594 27.88 -21.13 -2.05
C THR A 594 28.77 -22.17 -1.37
N ALA A 595 29.10 -21.98 -0.09
CA ALA A 595 29.91 -22.92 0.65
C ALA A 595 29.17 -24.26 0.78
N ARG A 596 29.92 -25.37 0.74
CA ARG A 596 29.35 -26.69 1.04
C ARG A 596 28.95 -26.74 2.51
N ILE A 597 27.78 -27.34 2.75
CA ILE A 597 27.25 -27.53 4.09
C ILE A 597 28.07 -28.60 4.82
N ASP A 598 28.54 -28.28 6.03
CA ASP A 598 29.21 -29.23 6.92
C ASP A 598 28.15 -30.09 7.64
N GLU A 599 27.74 -31.19 6.98
CA GLU A 599 26.76 -32.12 7.54
C GLU A 599 27.24 -32.79 8.83
N ALA A 600 28.56 -32.97 9.01
CA ALA A 600 29.12 -33.57 10.21
C ALA A 600 29.00 -32.63 11.42
N ALA A 601 29.29 -31.33 11.23
CA ALA A 601 29.07 -30.32 12.26
C ALA A 601 27.57 -30.19 12.62
N LEU A 602 26.67 -30.24 11.62
CA LEU A 602 25.23 -30.23 11.87
C LEU A 602 24.75 -31.47 12.62
N LYS A 603 25.29 -32.66 12.31
CA LYS A 603 25.00 -33.88 13.06
C LYS A 603 25.44 -33.76 14.52
N ALA A 604 26.66 -33.30 14.76
CA ALA A 604 27.14 -33.06 16.12
C ALA A 604 26.28 -32.01 16.86
N LYS A 605 25.79 -30.98 16.16
CA LYS A 605 24.85 -29.99 16.70
C LYS A 605 23.49 -30.60 17.03
N ALA A 606 22.94 -31.42 16.13
CA ALA A 606 21.67 -32.11 16.30
C ALA A 606 21.68 -32.99 17.56
N GLU A 607 22.76 -33.77 17.75
CA GLU A 607 22.98 -34.61 18.92
C GLU A 607 23.13 -33.78 20.20
N ARG A 608 23.94 -32.71 20.16
CA ARG A 608 24.14 -31.81 21.31
C ARG A 608 22.87 -31.08 21.76
N GLU A 609 22.05 -30.64 20.82
CA GLU A 609 20.86 -29.82 21.07
C GLU A 609 19.57 -30.65 21.15
N ASN A 610 19.66 -31.98 20.99
CA ASN A 610 18.51 -32.89 20.89
C ASN A 610 17.48 -32.42 19.83
N ARG A 611 17.97 -32.06 18.64
CA ARG A 611 17.18 -31.57 17.51
C ARG A 611 17.19 -32.58 16.37
N ASP A 612 16.14 -32.57 15.55
CA ASP A 612 16.09 -33.37 14.32
C ASP A 612 17.12 -32.87 13.30
N LEU A 613 18.03 -33.77 12.89
CA LEU A 613 19.07 -33.48 11.92
C LEU A 613 18.49 -33.10 10.54
N ARG A 614 17.39 -33.73 10.12
CA ARG A 614 16.78 -33.45 8.82
C ARG A 614 16.27 -32.01 8.73
N THR A 615 15.63 -31.54 9.79
CA THR A 615 15.18 -30.15 9.93
C THR A 615 16.35 -29.17 9.94
N LEU A 616 17.43 -29.48 10.66
CA LEU A 616 18.63 -28.64 10.66
C LEU A 616 19.30 -28.57 9.28
N LEU A 617 19.42 -29.70 8.59
CA LEU A 617 19.96 -29.75 7.22
C LEU A 617 19.09 -28.96 6.25
N ALA A 618 17.77 -29.07 6.33
CA ALA A 618 16.86 -28.30 5.49
C ALA A 618 16.98 -26.78 5.73
N GLN A 619 17.02 -26.37 7.00
CA GLN A 619 17.23 -24.97 7.38
C GLN A 619 18.57 -24.42 6.89
N GLU A 620 19.64 -25.22 6.96
CA GLU A 620 20.93 -24.80 6.45
C GLU A 620 20.92 -24.74 4.92
N ARG A 621 20.38 -25.75 4.22
CA ARG A 621 20.22 -25.77 2.76
C ARG A 621 19.46 -24.55 2.22
N ALA A 622 18.41 -24.12 2.91
CA ALA A 622 17.66 -22.92 2.54
C ALA A 622 18.55 -21.66 2.46
N LYS A 623 19.62 -21.60 3.27
CA LYS A 623 20.50 -20.43 3.42
C LYS A 623 21.68 -20.37 2.44
N HIS A 624 21.88 -21.43 1.65
CA HIS A 624 22.97 -21.57 0.68
C HIS A 624 22.41 -21.79 -0.73
N VAL A 625 23.28 -21.62 -1.73
CA VAL A 625 23.03 -21.91 -3.14
C VAL A 625 23.89 -23.10 -3.55
N ASP A 626 23.26 -24.19 -3.96
CA ASP A 626 23.97 -25.32 -4.56
C ASP A 626 24.26 -25.03 -6.04
N THR A 627 25.48 -24.55 -6.31
CA THR A 627 25.89 -24.17 -7.66
C THR A 627 25.91 -25.35 -8.64
N SER A 628 25.97 -26.60 -8.16
CA SER A 628 25.94 -27.79 -9.03
C SER A 628 24.55 -28.02 -9.66
N LYS A 629 23.51 -27.35 -9.14
CA LYS A 629 22.14 -27.46 -9.64
C LYS A 629 21.79 -26.41 -10.69
N LEU A 630 22.62 -25.39 -10.91
CA LEU A 630 22.25 -24.23 -11.72
C LEU A 630 21.98 -24.59 -13.20
N ALA A 631 22.85 -25.37 -13.87
CA ALA A 631 22.57 -25.83 -15.24
C ALA A 631 21.28 -26.63 -15.35
N HIS A 632 21.01 -27.50 -14.38
CA HIS A 632 19.76 -28.25 -14.36
C HIS A 632 18.57 -27.30 -14.16
N GLY A 633 18.68 -26.36 -13.22
CA GLY A 633 17.67 -25.35 -12.95
C GLY A 633 17.35 -24.50 -14.19
N ARG A 634 18.36 -24.11 -14.99
CA ARG A 634 18.15 -23.35 -16.25
C ARG A 634 17.30 -24.13 -17.24
N LYS A 635 17.57 -25.43 -17.40
CA LYS A 635 16.76 -26.32 -18.25
C LYS A 635 15.34 -26.50 -17.70
N VAL A 636 15.18 -26.63 -16.38
CA VAL A 636 13.86 -26.70 -15.75
C VAL A 636 13.07 -25.41 -15.98
N PHE A 637 13.71 -24.25 -15.82
CA PHE A 637 13.11 -22.95 -16.10
C PHE A 637 12.68 -22.82 -17.57
N ALA A 638 13.55 -23.19 -18.52
CA ALA A 638 13.24 -23.21 -19.95
C ALA A 638 12.03 -24.10 -20.29
N ARG A 639 11.88 -25.25 -19.61
CA ARG A 639 10.82 -26.22 -19.89
C ARG A 639 9.48 -25.91 -19.22
N ASN A 640 9.47 -25.10 -18.17
CA ASN A 640 8.29 -24.97 -17.30
C ASN A 640 7.87 -23.53 -16.99
N CYS A 641 8.80 -22.57 -17.02
CA CYS A 641 8.58 -21.21 -16.48
C CYS A 641 8.75 -20.11 -17.52
N ILE A 642 9.68 -20.28 -18.48
CA ILE A 642 10.09 -19.25 -19.45
C ILE A 642 8.91 -18.65 -20.22
N VAL A 643 7.84 -19.42 -20.45
CA VAL A 643 6.69 -18.95 -21.21
C VAL A 643 5.96 -17.81 -20.51
N CYS A 644 5.84 -17.82 -19.18
CA CYS A 644 5.21 -16.70 -18.47
C CYS A 644 6.26 -15.72 -17.95
N HIS A 645 7.40 -16.24 -17.52
CA HIS A 645 8.40 -15.49 -16.77
C HIS A 645 9.63 -15.08 -17.60
N SER A 646 9.43 -14.69 -18.87
CA SER A 646 10.52 -14.13 -19.69
C SER A 646 10.02 -13.03 -20.61
N SER A 647 10.64 -11.86 -20.55
CA SER A 647 10.42 -10.75 -21.48
C SER A 647 11.17 -10.94 -22.81
N ILE A 648 12.05 -11.94 -22.86
CA ILE A 648 12.72 -12.38 -24.08
C ILE A 648 11.91 -13.56 -24.60
N GLN A 649 11.24 -13.36 -25.73
CA GLN A 649 10.40 -14.34 -26.41
C GLN A 649 10.68 -14.32 -27.92
N PRO A 650 10.40 -15.42 -28.65
CA PRO A 650 10.44 -15.44 -30.11
C PRO A 650 9.47 -14.41 -30.70
N ASN A 651 9.78 -13.90 -31.89
CA ASN A 651 8.97 -12.88 -32.55
C ASN A 651 7.55 -13.35 -32.85
N GLU A 652 7.39 -14.61 -33.25
CA GLU A 652 6.10 -15.20 -33.60
C GLU A 652 5.09 -15.06 -32.46
N ARG A 653 5.56 -15.11 -31.22
CA ARG A 653 4.71 -14.92 -30.04
C ARG A 653 4.27 -13.46 -29.86
N HIS A 654 5.14 -12.50 -30.17
CA HIS A 654 4.75 -11.08 -30.13
C HIS A 654 3.75 -10.74 -31.24
N GLU A 655 3.93 -11.31 -32.43
CA GLU A 655 3.02 -11.17 -33.56
C GLU A 655 1.64 -11.75 -33.24
N GLU A 656 1.58 -12.96 -32.68
CA GLU A 656 0.33 -13.58 -32.24
C GLU A 656 -0.41 -12.73 -31.20
N MET A 657 0.32 -12.17 -30.22
CA MET A 657 -0.29 -11.26 -29.24
C MET A 657 -0.82 -9.97 -29.86
N ALA A 658 -0.19 -9.47 -30.93
CA ALA A 658 -0.70 -8.33 -31.68
C ALA A 658 -1.99 -8.70 -32.45
N GLU A 659 -2.04 -9.86 -33.08
CA GLU A 659 -3.25 -10.37 -33.74
C GLU A 659 -4.42 -10.56 -32.76
N PHE A 660 -4.13 -11.00 -31.53
CA PHE A 660 -5.14 -11.12 -30.47
C PHE A 660 -5.67 -9.75 -30.08
N ALA A 661 -4.78 -8.78 -29.87
CA ALA A 661 -5.15 -7.40 -29.54
C ALA A 661 -5.99 -6.72 -30.63
N GLU A 662 -5.74 -7.00 -31.92
CA GLU A 662 -6.57 -6.50 -33.03
C GLU A 662 -8.04 -6.94 -32.94
N ARG A 663 -8.31 -8.08 -32.28
CA ARG A 663 -9.66 -8.58 -32.00
C ARG A 663 -10.21 -8.12 -30.65
N GLY A 664 -9.50 -7.25 -29.95
CA GLY A 664 -9.82 -6.83 -28.57
C GLY A 664 -9.37 -7.81 -27.49
N GLU A 665 -8.56 -8.81 -27.85
CA GLU A 665 -8.14 -9.89 -26.96
C GLU A 665 -6.75 -9.62 -26.34
N PHE A 666 -6.67 -8.69 -25.39
CA PHE A 666 -5.39 -8.25 -24.80
C PHE A 666 -4.82 -9.20 -23.71
N TRP A 667 -4.94 -10.52 -23.88
CA TRP A 667 -4.44 -11.55 -22.96
C TRP A 667 -3.89 -12.78 -23.69
N ASP A 668 -3.06 -13.56 -23.01
CA ASP A 668 -2.54 -14.83 -23.52
C ASP A 668 -3.53 -15.95 -23.19
N HIS A 669 -4.05 -16.61 -24.23
CA HIS A 669 -5.15 -17.58 -24.12
C HIS A 669 -4.72 -18.94 -23.57
N ASP A 670 -3.51 -19.38 -23.90
CA ASP A 670 -2.98 -20.68 -23.48
C ASP A 670 -1.45 -20.68 -23.55
N PRO A 671 -0.76 -20.10 -22.56
CA PRO A 671 0.70 -20.10 -22.55
C PRO A 671 1.28 -21.53 -22.54
N GLY A 672 0.57 -22.51 -21.96
CA GLY A 672 1.01 -23.91 -21.91
C GLY A 672 1.25 -24.56 -23.28
N ARG A 673 0.60 -24.08 -24.34
CA ARG A 673 0.79 -24.62 -25.71
C ARG A 673 2.21 -24.45 -26.23
N TRP A 674 2.84 -23.32 -25.92
CA TRP A 674 4.22 -23.02 -26.35
C TRP A 674 5.21 -23.99 -25.71
N LEU A 675 4.97 -24.34 -24.44
CA LEU A 675 5.74 -25.38 -23.77
C LEU A 675 5.50 -26.76 -24.36
N SER A 676 4.57 -26.97 -25.28
CA SER A 676 4.37 -28.25 -25.97
C SER A 676 5.01 -28.28 -27.37
N ASP A 677 5.40 -27.13 -27.93
CA ASP A 677 6.06 -27.02 -29.22
C ASP A 677 7.56 -27.38 -29.12
N PRO A 678 8.04 -28.42 -29.84
CA PRO A 678 9.45 -28.80 -29.86
C PRO A 678 10.40 -27.69 -30.32
N LYS A 679 9.98 -26.82 -31.26
CA LYS A 679 10.80 -25.69 -31.74
C LYS A 679 10.98 -24.65 -30.65
N TYR A 680 9.88 -24.29 -29.98
CA TYR A 680 9.92 -23.36 -28.86
C TYR A 680 10.77 -23.90 -27.71
N ARG A 681 10.61 -25.18 -27.34
CA ARG A 681 11.43 -25.81 -26.29
C ARG A 681 12.92 -25.77 -26.62
N LYS A 682 13.28 -26.09 -27.86
CA LYS A 682 14.69 -26.06 -28.29
C LYS A 682 15.25 -24.64 -28.19
N TRP A 683 14.54 -23.64 -28.69
CA TRP A 683 14.91 -22.23 -28.55
C TRP A 683 15.06 -21.83 -27.07
N ALA A 684 14.10 -22.23 -26.23
CA ALA A 684 14.07 -21.91 -24.82
C ALA A 684 15.27 -22.51 -24.07
N GLU A 685 15.65 -23.75 -24.38
CA GLU A 685 16.84 -24.39 -23.80
C GLU A 685 18.15 -23.76 -24.27
N GLU A 686 18.22 -23.27 -25.51
CA GLU A 686 19.40 -22.60 -26.05
C GLU A 686 19.57 -21.19 -25.45
N ILE A 687 18.49 -20.41 -25.34
CA ILE A 687 18.58 -19.01 -24.92
C ILE A 687 18.94 -18.85 -23.44
N VAL A 688 18.48 -19.74 -22.56
CA VAL A 688 18.77 -19.66 -21.11
C VAL A 688 20.23 -19.93 -20.79
N GLU A 689 20.99 -20.56 -21.70
CA GLU A 689 22.43 -20.77 -21.54
C GLU A 689 23.24 -19.52 -21.93
N THR A 690 22.59 -18.47 -22.44
CA THR A 690 23.27 -17.21 -22.77
C THR A 690 23.34 -16.29 -21.55
N PRO A 691 24.51 -15.71 -21.23
CA PRO A 691 24.61 -14.78 -20.11
C PRO A 691 23.76 -13.50 -20.28
N THR A 692 23.60 -13.04 -21.52
CA THR A 692 22.78 -11.86 -21.87
C THR A 692 21.30 -12.06 -21.54
N PHE A 693 20.79 -13.29 -21.64
CA PHE A 693 19.42 -13.60 -21.24
C PHE A 693 19.16 -13.19 -19.79
N TRP A 694 20.01 -13.59 -18.85
CA TRP A 694 19.79 -13.29 -17.42
C TRP A 694 20.06 -11.83 -17.05
N LEU A 695 20.81 -11.07 -17.85
CA LEU A 695 21.05 -9.64 -17.62
C LEU A 695 19.91 -8.75 -18.11
N GLU A 696 19.38 -9.06 -19.30
CA GLU A 696 18.46 -8.16 -20.00
C GLU A 696 17.00 -8.64 -19.97
N ASN A 697 16.72 -9.76 -19.31
CA ASN A 697 15.38 -10.27 -19.10
C ASN A 697 14.72 -9.65 -17.86
N PHE A 698 13.47 -9.21 -18.02
CA PHE A 698 12.62 -8.72 -16.93
C PHE A 698 11.97 -9.86 -16.12
N LEU A 699 12.16 -11.10 -16.55
CA LEU A 699 11.60 -12.32 -15.95
C LEU A 699 10.07 -12.30 -15.80
N SER A 700 9.40 -11.63 -16.73
CA SER A 700 7.95 -11.60 -16.92
C SER A 700 7.63 -11.19 -18.36
N THR A 701 6.54 -11.71 -18.91
CA THR A 701 5.96 -11.22 -20.18
C THR A 701 5.10 -9.97 -20.02
N ASP A 702 4.64 -9.65 -18.80
CA ASP A 702 3.59 -8.64 -18.53
C ASP A 702 2.29 -8.84 -19.35
N TYR A 703 2.10 -10.03 -19.92
CA TYR A 703 0.83 -10.42 -20.54
C TYR A 703 -0.21 -10.65 -19.45
N ARG A 704 -1.45 -10.28 -19.76
CA ARG A 704 -2.61 -10.64 -18.95
C ARG A 704 -2.89 -12.13 -19.14
N ILE A 705 -3.18 -12.83 -18.05
CA ILE A 705 -3.59 -14.22 -17.99
C ILE A 705 -4.92 -14.26 -17.22
N PRO A 706 -5.94 -14.97 -17.71
CA PRO A 706 -7.23 -15.01 -17.05
C PRO A 706 -7.14 -15.83 -15.74
N VAL A 707 -7.85 -15.38 -14.70
CA VAL A 707 -7.71 -15.90 -13.33
C VAL A 707 -8.20 -17.33 -13.17
N ASP A 708 -9.14 -17.77 -14.01
CA ASP A 708 -9.60 -19.15 -14.10
C ASP A 708 -8.50 -20.10 -14.61
N TYR A 709 -7.55 -19.60 -15.40
CA TYR A 709 -6.34 -20.31 -15.80
C TYR A 709 -5.23 -20.25 -14.73
N VAL A 710 -4.98 -19.08 -14.14
CA VAL A 710 -3.94 -18.91 -13.10
C VAL A 710 -4.28 -19.68 -11.81
N GLY A 711 -5.57 -19.72 -11.45
CA GLY A 711 -6.09 -20.50 -10.32
C GLY A 711 -5.72 -19.97 -8.93
N THR A 712 -5.20 -18.75 -8.82
CA THR A 712 -4.95 -18.09 -7.52
C THR A 712 -6.24 -17.49 -6.95
N ASN A 713 -6.19 -16.98 -5.71
CA ASN A 713 -7.32 -16.20 -5.18
C ASN A 713 -7.75 -15.11 -6.17
N SER A 714 -9.05 -15.00 -6.44
CA SER A 714 -9.56 -14.13 -7.50
C SER A 714 -9.85 -12.69 -7.07
N ALA A 715 -9.79 -12.36 -5.77
CA ALA A 715 -10.23 -11.07 -5.25
C ALA A 715 -9.59 -9.88 -5.95
N ARG A 716 -8.26 -9.91 -6.17
CA ARG A 716 -7.56 -8.81 -6.85
C ARG A 716 -7.90 -8.70 -8.34
N ALA A 717 -8.10 -9.82 -9.03
CA ALA A 717 -8.56 -9.82 -10.42
C ALA A 717 -9.98 -9.23 -10.58
N MET A 718 -10.79 -9.20 -9.50
CA MET A 718 -12.16 -8.67 -9.51
C MET A 718 -12.25 -7.16 -9.23
N ALA A 719 -11.13 -6.47 -8.99
CA ALA A 719 -11.14 -5.04 -8.65
C ALA A 719 -11.84 -4.20 -9.74
N THR A 720 -12.69 -3.25 -9.32
CA THR A 720 -13.51 -2.47 -10.27
C THR A 720 -13.16 -1.00 -10.34
N ASN A 721 -12.16 -0.52 -9.60
CA ASN A 721 -11.91 0.93 -9.52
C ASN A 721 -11.47 1.57 -10.84
N ALA A 722 -10.92 0.80 -11.79
CA ALA A 722 -10.47 1.28 -13.10
C ALA A 722 -11.54 1.26 -14.20
N MET A 723 -12.77 0.83 -13.88
CA MET A 723 -13.84 0.64 -14.87
C MET A 723 -14.56 1.94 -15.21
N THR A 724 -15.33 1.93 -16.29
CA THR A 724 -16.19 3.06 -16.67
C THR A 724 -17.14 3.47 -15.54
N GLY A 725 -17.18 4.76 -15.24
CA GLY A 725 -17.96 5.36 -14.15
C GLY A 725 -17.33 5.24 -12.77
N ARG A 726 -16.07 4.77 -12.68
CA ARG A 726 -15.37 4.53 -11.40
C ARG A 726 -14.20 5.46 -11.21
N MET A 727 -13.68 5.46 -9.98
CA MET A 727 -12.65 6.39 -9.52
C MET A 727 -11.48 6.56 -10.48
N TRP A 728 -10.91 5.45 -10.99
CA TRP A 728 -9.71 5.45 -11.82
C TRP A 728 -9.99 5.31 -13.31
N GLN A 729 -11.21 5.64 -13.76
CA GLN A 729 -11.58 5.52 -15.17
C GLN A 729 -10.59 6.23 -16.10
N ASP A 730 -10.24 7.48 -15.80
CA ASP A 730 -9.34 8.27 -16.65
C ASP A 730 -7.88 7.80 -16.57
N PHE A 731 -7.58 6.89 -15.62
CA PHE A 731 -6.28 6.27 -15.39
C PHE A 731 -6.18 4.83 -15.94
N ALA A 732 -7.11 4.42 -16.80
CA ALA A 732 -7.14 3.11 -17.45
C ALA A 732 -7.37 3.25 -18.97
N SER A 733 -6.88 2.29 -19.76
CA SER A 733 -7.15 2.27 -21.21
C SER A 733 -8.60 1.91 -21.49
N VAL A 734 -9.09 2.39 -22.63
CA VAL A 734 -10.40 1.98 -23.17
C VAL A 734 -10.40 0.49 -23.47
N ASP A 735 -9.28 -0.05 -23.94
CA ASP A 735 -9.16 -1.48 -24.25
C ASP A 735 -9.22 -2.35 -22.98
N TYR A 736 -8.56 -1.94 -21.89
CA TYR A 736 -8.69 -2.63 -20.60
C TYR A 736 -10.13 -2.61 -20.10
N GLN A 737 -10.81 -1.46 -20.18
CA GLN A 737 -12.22 -1.31 -19.77
C GLN A 737 -13.21 -2.10 -20.64
N ASN A 738 -12.77 -2.64 -21.78
CA ASN A 738 -13.58 -3.45 -22.70
C ASN A 738 -13.13 -4.91 -22.76
N LEU A 739 -12.21 -5.35 -21.90
CA LEU A 739 -11.83 -6.76 -21.83
C LEU A 739 -13.07 -7.64 -21.60
N PRO A 740 -13.22 -8.74 -22.33
CA PRO A 740 -14.36 -9.63 -22.18
C PRO A 740 -14.31 -10.39 -20.86
N SER A 741 -15.43 -11.05 -20.55
CA SER A 741 -15.54 -11.92 -19.39
C SER A 741 -14.57 -13.10 -19.49
N VAL A 742 -13.88 -13.40 -18.39
CA VAL A 742 -13.12 -14.66 -18.24
C VAL A 742 -14.02 -15.88 -18.02
N GLY A 743 -15.34 -15.70 -18.01
CA GLY A 743 -16.28 -16.78 -17.79
C GLY A 743 -16.31 -17.26 -16.35
N SER A 744 -16.44 -18.58 -16.16
CA SER A 744 -16.70 -19.21 -14.87
C SER A 744 -15.40 -19.49 -14.10
N ILE A 745 -15.22 -18.81 -12.98
CA ILE A 745 -14.05 -18.95 -12.09
C ILE A 745 -14.35 -19.99 -10.99
N PRO A 746 -13.54 -21.05 -10.85
CA PRO A 746 -13.72 -22.06 -9.81
C PRO A 746 -13.23 -21.58 -8.43
N PHE A 747 -13.97 -21.93 -7.38
CA PHE A 747 -13.56 -21.68 -5.99
C PHE A 747 -14.03 -22.79 -5.05
N PHE A 748 -13.43 -22.86 -3.86
CA PHE A 748 -13.90 -23.73 -2.79
C PHE A 748 -14.93 -22.98 -1.92
N ASN A 749 -16.15 -23.50 -1.88
CA ASN A 749 -17.24 -22.95 -1.09
C ASN A 749 -17.32 -23.71 0.26
N PRO A 750 -16.92 -23.11 1.39
CA PRO A 750 -16.93 -23.77 2.70
C PRO A 750 -18.36 -24.03 3.24
N TYR A 751 -19.38 -23.53 2.55
CA TYR A 751 -20.80 -23.65 2.93
C TYR A 751 -21.60 -24.57 2.00
N LYS A 752 -20.95 -25.19 1.01
CA LYS A 752 -21.60 -26.14 0.09
C LYS A 752 -21.65 -27.53 0.71
N GLY A 753 -22.84 -28.03 1.03
CA GLY A 753 -23.00 -29.30 1.76
C GLY A 753 -22.48 -29.23 3.19
N GLU A 754 -22.20 -30.37 3.81
CA GLU A 754 -21.77 -30.43 5.22
C GLU A 754 -20.29 -30.10 5.44
N SER A 755 -19.43 -30.38 4.46
CA SER A 755 -17.97 -30.23 4.56
C SER A 755 -17.37 -29.14 3.64
N GLY A 756 -18.21 -28.40 2.92
CA GLY A 756 -17.77 -27.56 1.81
C GLY A 756 -17.48 -28.37 0.54
N GLY A 757 -17.36 -27.66 -0.59
CA GLY A 757 -17.11 -28.29 -1.90
C GLY A 757 -16.80 -27.30 -3.02
N PRO A 758 -16.38 -27.79 -4.19
CA PRO A 758 -16.08 -26.95 -5.35
C PRO A 758 -17.35 -26.28 -5.86
N ASP A 759 -17.22 -25.02 -6.27
CA ASP A 759 -18.27 -24.19 -6.82
C ASP A 759 -17.69 -23.22 -7.85
N SER A 760 -18.52 -22.46 -8.55
CA SER A 760 -18.01 -21.46 -9.50
C SER A 760 -18.86 -20.20 -9.55
N TYR A 761 -18.26 -19.11 -10.03
CA TYR A 761 -18.94 -17.85 -10.25
C TYR A 761 -18.36 -17.11 -11.46
N THR A 762 -19.17 -16.29 -12.11
CA THR A 762 -18.71 -15.29 -13.11
C THR A 762 -18.52 -13.94 -12.42
N PRO A 763 -17.67 -13.03 -12.93
CA PRO A 763 -17.53 -11.69 -12.36
C PRO A 763 -18.89 -10.97 -12.26
N ARG A 764 -19.22 -10.43 -11.08
CA ARG A 764 -20.59 -9.92 -10.77
C ARG A 764 -20.67 -8.39 -10.65
N HIS A 765 -19.80 -7.68 -11.34
CA HIS A 765 -19.82 -6.22 -11.35
C HIS A 765 -20.79 -5.70 -12.42
N LYS A 766 -21.22 -4.44 -12.28
CA LYS A 766 -22.04 -3.80 -13.31
C LYS A 766 -21.20 -3.53 -14.57
N ALA A 767 -21.42 -4.31 -15.61
CA ALA A 767 -20.75 -4.15 -16.90
C ALA A 767 -21.19 -2.85 -17.63
N PRO A 768 -20.32 -2.22 -18.44
CA PRO A 768 -20.70 -1.09 -19.28
C PRO A 768 -21.79 -1.45 -20.31
N PRO A 769 -22.58 -0.47 -20.81
CA PRO A 769 -23.55 -0.72 -21.87
C PRO A 769 -22.89 -1.32 -23.12
N GLY A 770 -23.47 -2.40 -23.65
CA GLY A 770 -22.94 -3.10 -24.82
C GLY A 770 -21.88 -4.15 -24.52
N VAL A 771 -21.44 -4.29 -23.28
CA VAL A 771 -20.51 -5.34 -22.83
C VAL A 771 -21.31 -6.49 -22.19
N PRO A 772 -21.04 -7.76 -22.55
CA PRO A 772 -21.68 -8.91 -21.92
C PRO A 772 -21.45 -8.98 -20.40
N GLU A 773 -22.36 -9.66 -19.70
CA GLU A 773 -22.25 -9.87 -18.25
C GLU A 773 -20.91 -10.52 -17.86
N GLY A 774 -20.28 -9.98 -16.83
CA GLY A 774 -18.96 -10.40 -16.35
C GLY A 774 -17.76 -9.89 -17.16
N GLY A 775 -17.99 -9.23 -18.30
CA GLY A 775 -16.95 -8.49 -19.02
C GLY A 775 -16.86 -7.03 -18.58
N GLY A 776 -15.93 -6.29 -19.18
CA GLY A 776 -15.71 -4.87 -18.93
C GLY A 776 -14.41 -4.58 -18.17
N GLY A 777 -13.46 -5.51 -18.11
CA GLY A 777 -12.15 -5.30 -17.46
C GLY A 777 -11.69 -6.37 -16.48
N PRO A 778 -12.49 -6.76 -15.46
CA PRO A 778 -12.04 -7.66 -14.40
C PRO A 778 -11.84 -9.10 -14.89
N GLY A 779 -10.99 -9.85 -14.18
CA GLY A 779 -10.75 -11.28 -14.42
C GLY A 779 -9.32 -11.65 -14.74
N PHE A 780 -8.41 -10.67 -14.86
CA PHE A 780 -7.07 -10.91 -15.36
C PHE A 780 -5.97 -10.54 -14.36
N TYR A 781 -4.87 -11.28 -14.41
CA TYR A 781 -3.60 -10.94 -13.76
C TYR A 781 -2.51 -10.77 -14.80
N ARG A 782 -1.64 -9.77 -14.64
CA ARG A 782 -0.33 -9.76 -15.29
C ARG A 782 0.58 -10.80 -14.64
N VAL A 783 1.54 -11.30 -15.39
CA VAL A 783 2.57 -12.17 -14.83
C VAL A 783 3.52 -11.35 -13.93
N PRO A 784 3.73 -11.72 -12.65
CA PRO A 784 4.71 -11.06 -11.80
C PRO A 784 6.15 -11.40 -12.23
N THR A 785 7.08 -10.47 -12.03
CA THR A 785 8.52 -10.72 -12.28
C THR A 785 9.12 -11.64 -11.22
N LEU A 786 10.05 -12.50 -11.62
CA LEU A 786 10.84 -13.34 -10.72
C LEU A 786 12.16 -12.70 -10.27
N ILE A 787 12.48 -11.47 -10.72
CA ILE A 787 13.71 -10.78 -10.30
C ILE A 787 13.74 -10.69 -8.78
N SER A 788 14.80 -11.22 -8.18
CA SER A 788 15.08 -11.15 -6.75
C SER A 788 13.95 -11.70 -5.87
N ILE A 789 13.21 -12.69 -6.38
CA ILE A 789 12.08 -13.32 -5.69
C ILE A 789 12.46 -13.88 -4.31
N TRP A 790 13.73 -14.27 -4.13
CA TRP A 790 14.27 -14.73 -2.84
C TRP A 790 14.13 -13.69 -1.71
N ALA A 791 14.14 -12.40 -2.05
CA ALA A 791 14.00 -11.32 -1.09
C ALA A 791 12.53 -10.97 -0.83
N GLY A 792 11.63 -11.39 -1.73
CA GLY A 792 10.22 -10.98 -1.82
C GLY A 792 9.24 -11.72 -0.91
N ALA A 793 9.61 -12.91 -0.41
CA ALA A 793 8.71 -13.83 0.27
C ALA A 793 8.08 -13.26 1.56
N PRO A 794 6.86 -13.68 1.95
CA PRO A 794 5.97 -14.71 1.35
C PRO A 794 5.48 -14.41 -0.08
N LEU A 795 4.89 -15.40 -0.75
CA LEU A 795 4.54 -15.32 -2.18
C LEU A 795 3.01 -15.17 -2.42
N LEU A 796 2.68 -15.02 -3.70
CA LEU A 796 1.36 -14.64 -4.27
C LEU A 796 1.02 -13.17 -4.05
N HIS A 797 0.03 -12.67 -4.79
CA HIS A 797 -0.40 -11.26 -4.75
C HIS A 797 -0.86 -10.79 -3.37
N ASN A 798 -1.09 -11.68 -2.41
CA ASN A 798 -1.59 -11.37 -1.08
C ASN A 798 -0.65 -11.88 0.05
N ASN A 799 0.61 -12.25 -0.24
CA ASN A 799 1.59 -12.77 0.74
C ASN A 799 1.07 -13.90 1.65
N SER A 800 0.06 -14.66 1.21
CA SER A 800 -0.53 -15.72 2.04
C SER A 800 0.24 -17.04 1.98
N LEU A 801 1.10 -17.22 0.96
CA LEU A 801 1.82 -18.46 0.74
C LEU A 801 3.24 -18.38 1.28
N GLY A 802 3.46 -18.97 2.46
CA GLY A 802 4.80 -19.15 3.04
C GLY A 802 4.94 -18.71 4.49
N LEU A 803 6.19 -18.74 4.96
CA LEU A 803 6.59 -18.34 6.30
C LEU A 803 6.72 -16.82 6.37
N PHE A 804 5.98 -16.20 7.29
CA PHE A 804 6.23 -14.84 7.72
C PHE A 804 6.90 -14.88 9.10
N ASN A 805 8.20 -14.63 9.13
CA ASN A 805 9.02 -14.67 10.36
C ASN A 805 9.34 -13.29 10.93
N ASN A 806 8.92 -12.21 10.27
CA ASN A 806 9.23 -10.82 10.64
C ASN A 806 10.73 -10.54 10.80
N ASP A 807 11.58 -11.28 10.08
CA ASP A 807 13.04 -11.15 10.12
C ASP A 807 13.55 -10.59 8.78
N PRO A 808 14.06 -9.34 8.75
CA PRO A 808 14.58 -8.72 7.55
C PRO A 808 16.02 -9.11 7.19
N SER A 809 16.67 -9.95 8.00
CA SER A 809 17.99 -10.48 7.69
C SER A 809 17.96 -11.35 6.42
N VAL A 810 19.13 -11.53 5.81
CA VAL A 810 19.29 -12.39 4.63
C VAL A 810 18.84 -13.82 4.93
N ASP A 811 19.21 -14.35 6.10
CA ASP A 811 18.79 -15.69 6.54
C ASP A 811 17.27 -15.77 6.74
N GLY A 812 16.67 -14.75 7.36
CA GLY A 812 15.21 -14.66 7.54
C GLY A 812 14.46 -14.71 6.22
N ARG A 813 14.92 -13.93 5.23
CA ARG A 813 14.35 -13.89 3.87
C ARG A 813 14.50 -15.23 3.14
N LEU A 814 15.67 -15.87 3.22
CA LEU A 814 15.91 -17.17 2.58
C LEU A 814 15.05 -18.30 3.19
N LEU A 815 14.84 -18.29 4.51
CA LEU A 815 13.93 -19.23 5.15
C LEU A 815 12.46 -18.99 4.75
N ALA A 816 12.04 -17.73 4.63
CA ALA A 816 10.72 -17.37 4.14
C ALA A 816 10.52 -17.79 2.68
N PHE A 817 11.52 -17.55 1.83
CA PHE A 817 11.54 -17.95 0.44
C PHE A 817 11.47 -19.47 0.28
N ASP A 818 12.32 -20.24 0.97
CA ASP A 818 12.34 -21.70 0.86
C ASP A 818 11.00 -22.32 1.28
N ASP A 819 10.38 -21.87 2.38
CA ASP A 819 9.04 -22.34 2.77
C ASP A 819 7.98 -21.99 1.72
N ALA A 820 7.98 -20.75 1.22
CA ALA A 820 7.00 -20.28 0.25
C ALA A 820 7.12 -21.00 -1.10
N ILE A 821 8.34 -21.11 -1.65
CA ILE A 821 8.57 -21.74 -2.96
C ILE A 821 8.34 -23.25 -2.89
N ARG A 822 8.65 -23.91 -1.77
CA ARG A 822 8.31 -25.33 -1.58
C ARG A 822 6.80 -25.52 -1.46
N LYS A 823 6.07 -24.65 -0.78
CA LYS A 823 4.60 -24.70 -0.77
C LYS A 823 3.99 -24.39 -2.14
N LEU A 824 4.65 -23.57 -2.95
CA LEU A 824 4.27 -23.31 -4.34
C LEU A 824 4.41 -24.58 -5.19
N LEU A 825 5.60 -25.19 -5.21
CA LEU A 825 5.96 -26.34 -6.05
C LEU A 825 5.45 -27.70 -5.53
N TRP A 826 5.11 -27.79 -4.24
CA TRP A 826 4.42 -28.95 -3.64
C TRP A 826 3.13 -28.48 -2.94
N PRO A 827 2.03 -28.32 -3.68
CA PRO A 827 0.79 -27.75 -3.14
C PRO A 827 0.24 -28.44 -1.87
N ARG A 828 0.47 -29.75 -1.70
CA ARG A 828 0.06 -30.47 -0.48
C ARG A 828 0.69 -29.90 0.80
N LYS A 829 1.88 -29.29 0.71
CA LYS A 829 2.57 -28.67 1.85
C LYS A 829 1.84 -27.46 2.42
N ARG A 830 0.95 -26.84 1.65
CA ARG A 830 0.10 -25.72 2.10
C ARG A 830 -0.82 -26.14 3.25
N LEU A 831 -1.17 -27.42 3.32
CA LEU A 831 -2.04 -27.97 4.35
C LEU A 831 -1.30 -28.30 5.66
N GLU A 832 0.04 -28.25 5.66
CA GLU A 832 0.87 -28.61 6.82
C GLU A 832 0.96 -27.46 7.84
N SER A 833 1.03 -26.20 7.38
CA SER A 833 1.18 -25.03 8.26
C SER A 833 0.91 -23.69 7.57
N SER A 834 0.48 -22.69 8.36
CA SER A 834 0.38 -21.29 7.93
C SER A 834 0.89 -20.35 9.04
N SER A 835 1.46 -19.21 8.64
CA SER A 835 1.88 -18.15 9.57
C SER A 835 0.71 -17.29 10.07
N TYR A 836 -0.48 -17.53 9.53
CA TYR A 836 -1.59 -16.58 9.58
C TYR A 836 -2.83 -17.13 10.27
N ASN A 837 -3.57 -16.22 10.89
CA ASN A 837 -4.90 -16.45 11.46
C ASN A 837 -5.02 -17.67 12.41
N GLY A 838 -3.91 -18.10 13.02
CA GLY A 838 -3.84 -19.28 13.89
C GLY A 838 -4.32 -20.57 13.20
N ALA A 839 -4.15 -20.70 11.88
CA ALA A 839 -4.65 -21.85 11.14
C ALA A 839 -3.83 -23.12 11.44
N THR A 840 -4.50 -24.14 11.99
CA THR A 840 -3.91 -25.47 12.23
C THR A 840 -3.96 -26.32 10.97
N ALA A 841 -3.19 -27.42 10.93
CA ALA A 841 -3.21 -28.35 9.80
C ALA A 841 -4.60 -28.94 9.53
N GLU A 842 -5.37 -29.24 10.59
CA GLU A 842 -6.74 -29.74 10.48
C GLU A 842 -7.66 -28.70 9.83
N ARG A 843 -7.51 -27.42 10.21
CA ARG A 843 -8.28 -26.34 9.62
C ARG A 843 -7.90 -26.12 8.16
N LEU A 844 -6.61 -26.11 7.83
CA LEU A 844 -6.15 -25.97 6.45
C LEU A 844 -6.66 -27.11 5.57
N ALA A 845 -6.64 -28.36 6.07
CA ALA A 845 -7.19 -29.50 5.35
C ALA A 845 -8.71 -29.38 5.13
N LYS A 846 -9.47 -28.90 6.12
CA LYS A 846 -10.91 -28.65 6.00
C LYS A 846 -11.22 -27.53 5.01
N ASP A 847 -10.48 -26.42 5.09
CA ASP A 847 -10.69 -25.22 4.27
C ASP A 847 -10.02 -25.32 2.89
N GLN A 848 -9.33 -26.43 2.59
CA GLN A 848 -8.53 -26.65 1.36
C GLN A 848 -7.46 -25.57 1.14
N GLY A 849 -6.89 -25.06 2.24
CA GLY A 849 -5.96 -23.94 2.27
C GLY A 849 -6.31 -22.93 3.37
N LEU A 850 -5.70 -21.75 3.31
CA LEU A 850 -5.94 -20.65 4.24
C LEU A 850 -7.21 -19.87 3.88
N ILE A 851 -8.26 -20.00 4.68
CA ILE A 851 -9.38 -19.04 4.71
C ILE A 851 -9.23 -18.17 5.95
N TRP A 852 -9.23 -16.84 5.85
CA TRP A 852 -9.16 -15.97 7.03
C TRP A 852 -10.49 -15.88 7.77
N ARG A 853 -10.52 -16.21 9.07
CA ARG A 853 -11.74 -16.26 9.90
C ARG A 853 -11.61 -15.37 11.13
N THR A 854 -12.74 -14.89 11.65
CA THR A 854 -12.78 -14.16 12.92
C THR A 854 -12.43 -15.10 14.09
N PRO A 855 -11.40 -14.83 14.90
CA PRO A 855 -11.04 -15.69 16.02
C PRO A 855 -11.98 -15.55 17.23
N VAL A 856 -12.75 -14.46 17.29
CA VAL A 856 -13.66 -14.13 18.37
C VAL A 856 -15.00 -13.64 17.81
N GLU A 857 -16.02 -13.61 18.67
CA GLU A 857 -17.27 -12.93 18.37
C GLU A 857 -17.00 -11.44 18.16
N SER A 858 -17.52 -10.89 17.05
CA SER A 858 -17.20 -9.53 16.62
C SER A 858 -18.45 -8.76 16.17
N TYR A 859 -18.29 -7.45 16.03
CA TYR A 859 -19.37 -6.51 15.76
C TYR A 859 -18.89 -5.40 14.82
N LEU A 860 -19.79 -4.94 13.96
CA LEU A 860 -19.65 -3.65 13.29
C LEU A 860 -20.30 -2.61 14.21
N THR A 861 -19.49 -1.70 14.76
CA THR A 861 -19.94 -0.69 15.72
C THR A 861 -19.74 0.71 15.15
N ILE A 862 -20.79 1.51 15.17
CA ILE A 862 -20.74 2.94 14.89
C ILE A 862 -21.05 3.66 16.20
N PRO A 863 -20.07 4.36 16.80
CA PRO A 863 -20.27 5.08 18.06
C PRO A 863 -21.39 6.11 17.94
N ALA A 864 -22.18 6.27 19.02
CA ALA A 864 -23.35 7.16 19.06
C ALA A 864 -23.08 8.58 18.54
N ARG A 865 -21.86 9.12 18.78
CA ARG A 865 -21.43 10.44 18.30
C ARG A 865 -21.42 10.61 16.78
N HIS A 866 -21.24 9.52 16.04
CA HIS A 866 -21.13 9.54 14.59
C HIS A 866 -22.44 9.19 13.88
N VAL A 867 -23.39 8.57 14.58
CA VAL A 867 -24.68 8.15 14.01
C VAL A 867 -25.52 9.34 13.48
N PRO A 868 -25.59 10.50 14.16
CA PRO A 868 -26.25 11.69 13.61
C PRO A 868 -25.66 12.16 12.29
N TYR A 869 -24.34 12.08 12.11
CA TYR A 869 -23.66 12.47 10.87
C TYR A 869 -23.99 11.53 9.71
N LEU A 870 -24.28 10.25 9.98
CA LEU A 870 -24.77 9.31 8.97
C LEU A 870 -26.22 9.63 8.55
N ALA A 871 -27.08 9.93 9.52
CA ALA A 871 -28.48 10.27 9.29
C ALA A 871 -28.66 11.67 8.64
N ALA A 872 -27.74 12.59 8.91
CA ALA A 872 -27.71 13.95 8.38
C ALA A 872 -27.61 14.03 6.85
N THR A 873 -27.24 12.95 6.18
CA THR A 873 -27.13 12.94 4.72
C THR A 873 -28.46 13.08 3.99
N ASN A 874 -29.60 13.01 4.71
CA ASN A 874 -30.94 13.40 4.22
C ASN A 874 -31.50 14.65 4.92
N ILE A 875 -30.73 15.30 5.81
CA ILE A 875 -31.19 16.43 6.63
C ILE A 875 -30.15 17.58 6.64
N ASP A 876 -29.59 17.87 5.46
CA ASP A 876 -28.59 18.92 5.23
C ASP A 876 -29.07 20.29 5.75
N VAL A 877 -30.38 20.55 5.66
CA VAL A 877 -31.04 21.74 6.20
C VAL A 877 -30.94 21.81 7.73
N LEU A 878 -31.12 20.70 8.44
CA LEU A 878 -31.05 20.68 9.91
C LEU A 878 -29.62 20.87 10.40
N MET A 879 -28.64 20.25 9.73
CA MET A 879 -27.23 20.41 10.11
C MET A 879 -26.73 21.83 9.84
N ARG A 880 -27.02 22.40 8.67
CA ARG A 880 -26.73 23.83 8.40
C ARG A 880 -27.38 24.75 9.43
N THR A 881 -28.65 24.48 9.79
CA THR A 881 -29.34 25.24 10.85
C THR A 881 -28.66 25.08 12.22
N LEU A 882 -28.12 23.89 12.55
CA LEU A 882 -27.37 23.65 13.78
C LEU A 882 -25.98 24.32 13.77
N ASP A 883 -25.34 24.40 12.61
CA ASP A 883 -24.04 25.06 12.42
C ASP A 883 -24.18 26.59 12.46
N ASP A 884 -25.21 27.14 11.81
CA ASP A 884 -25.57 28.56 11.86
C ASP A 884 -26.04 29.01 13.26
N HIS A 885 -26.44 28.05 14.11
CA HIS A 885 -26.93 28.29 15.46
C HIS A 885 -26.25 27.40 16.51
N PRO A 886 -24.96 27.66 16.82
CA PRO A 886 -24.16 26.82 17.75
C PRO A 886 -24.77 26.70 19.15
N TRP A 887 -25.60 27.67 19.54
CA TRP A 887 -26.31 27.64 20.81
C TRP A 887 -27.22 26.41 20.94
N LEU A 888 -27.79 25.90 19.83
CA LEU A 888 -28.63 24.69 19.81
C LEU A 888 -27.88 23.42 20.23
N ARG A 889 -26.54 23.38 20.11
CA ARG A 889 -25.69 22.27 20.58
C ARG A 889 -25.28 22.38 22.05
N SER A 890 -25.73 23.41 22.77
CA SER A 890 -25.37 23.59 24.18
C SER A 890 -25.87 22.42 25.05
N PRO A 891 -25.01 21.81 25.90
CA PRO A 891 -25.41 20.80 26.88
C PRO A 891 -26.58 21.25 27.78
N ARG A 892 -26.76 22.56 27.94
CA ARG A 892 -27.78 23.17 28.80
C ARG A 892 -29.18 23.16 28.17
N LEU A 893 -29.29 23.02 26.85
CA LEU A 893 -30.60 22.98 26.18
C LEU A 893 -31.40 21.73 26.50
N ILE A 894 -30.76 20.65 26.97
CA ILE A 894 -31.45 19.44 27.44
C ILE A 894 -32.33 19.71 28.66
N LEU A 895 -32.10 20.82 29.38
CA LEU A 895 -32.89 21.22 30.55
C LEU A 895 -34.31 21.66 30.17
N LEU A 896 -34.52 22.19 28.96
CA LEU A 896 -35.84 22.62 28.47
C LEU A 896 -36.82 21.44 28.30
N PRO A 897 -36.48 20.35 27.58
CA PRO A 897 -37.35 19.18 27.50
C PRO A 897 -37.54 18.46 28.85
N ILE A 898 -36.51 18.46 29.71
CA ILE A 898 -36.64 17.95 31.08
C ILE A 898 -37.65 18.77 31.88
N GLY A 899 -37.60 20.11 31.78
CA GLY A 899 -38.58 21.00 32.40
C GLY A 899 -40.00 20.75 31.90
N ALA A 900 -40.19 20.58 30.58
CA ALA A 900 -41.50 20.24 29.99
C ALA A 900 -42.03 18.88 30.46
N ALA A 901 -41.14 17.87 30.57
CA ALA A 901 -41.50 16.56 31.09
C ALA A 901 -41.92 16.61 32.58
N ILE A 902 -41.18 17.36 33.41
CA ILE A 902 -41.53 17.57 34.82
C ILE A 902 -42.87 18.30 34.95
N LEU A 903 -43.11 19.36 34.17
CA LEU A 903 -44.37 20.09 34.16
C LEU A 903 -45.55 19.20 33.74
N GLY A 904 -45.36 18.35 32.72
CA GLY A 904 -46.34 17.35 32.31
C GLY A 904 -46.64 16.33 33.42
N LEU A 905 -45.61 15.84 34.11
CA LEU A 905 -45.75 14.92 35.24
C LEU A 905 -46.54 15.56 36.41
N VAL A 906 -46.21 16.82 36.76
CA VAL A 906 -46.91 17.59 37.80
C VAL A 906 -48.38 17.84 37.41
N ALA A 907 -48.67 18.11 36.14
CA ALA A 907 -50.03 18.28 35.66
C ALA A 907 -50.84 16.98 35.74
N LEU A 908 -50.24 15.81 35.47
CA LEU A 908 -50.91 14.50 35.62
C LEU A 908 -51.37 14.23 37.06
N LEU A 909 -50.60 14.70 38.05
CA LEU A 909 -50.92 14.56 39.48
C LEU A 909 -52.07 15.48 39.92
N ASN A 910 -52.20 16.66 39.31
CA ASN A 910 -53.11 17.71 39.79
C ASN A 910 -54.41 17.88 38.97
N VAL A 911 -54.45 17.34 37.75
CA VAL A 911 -55.57 17.53 36.83
C VAL A 911 -56.48 16.29 36.82
N LYS A 912 -57.80 16.49 37.00
CA LYS A 912 -58.76 15.37 37.18
C LYS A 912 -59.48 14.89 35.91
N THR A 913 -59.55 15.69 34.86
CA THR A 913 -60.26 15.33 33.61
C THR A 913 -59.32 14.76 32.55
N LEU A 914 -59.73 13.66 31.91
CA LEU A 914 -58.92 12.94 30.92
C LEU A 914 -58.45 13.85 29.77
N ARG A 915 -59.34 14.69 29.23
CA ARG A 915 -58.99 15.65 28.17
C ARG A 915 -57.87 16.61 28.58
N ARG A 916 -57.90 17.14 29.81
CA ARG A 916 -56.83 18.03 30.30
C ARG A 916 -55.57 17.26 30.68
N ARG A 917 -55.67 16.01 31.16
CA ARG A 917 -54.51 15.13 31.35
C ARG A 917 -53.79 14.82 30.04
N ILE A 918 -54.54 14.66 28.94
CA ILE A 918 -53.95 14.48 27.60
C ILE A 918 -53.17 15.73 27.20
N TRP A 919 -53.80 16.92 27.21
CA TRP A 919 -53.19 18.15 26.71
C TRP A 919 -52.12 18.77 27.62
N LEU A 920 -52.30 18.73 28.94
CA LEU A 920 -51.40 19.38 29.90
C LEU A 920 -50.42 18.40 30.55
N GLY A 921 -50.67 17.10 30.44
CA GLY A 921 -49.89 16.05 31.10
C GLY A 921 -49.14 15.16 30.11
N TYR A 922 -49.87 14.27 29.43
CA TYR A 922 -49.28 13.26 28.54
C TYR A 922 -48.60 13.86 27.31
N LEU A 923 -49.19 14.86 26.64
CA LEU A 923 -48.56 15.52 25.48
C LEU A 923 -47.24 16.22 25.84
N PRO A 924 -47.18 17.12 26.84
CA PRO A 924 -45.93 17.76 27.25
C PRO A 924 -44.89 16.78 27.78
N LEU A 925 -45.31 15.72 28.48
CA LEU A 925 -44.43 14.66 28.94
C LEU A 925 -43.82 13.87 27.76
N LEU A 926 -44.64 13.44 26.81
CA LEU A 926 -44.19 12.71 25.63
C LEU A 926 -43.32 13.60 24.74
N SER A 927 -43.73 14.84 24.48
CA SER A 927 -42.94 15.82 23.72
C SER A 927 -41.62 16.14 24.40
N GLY A 928 -41.60 16.30 25.72
CA GLY A 928 -40.37 16.51 26.50
C GLY A 928 -39.44 15.30 26.42
N LEU A 929 -39.96 14.08 26.57
CA LEU A 929 -39.17 12.86 26.44
C LEU A 929 -38.63 12.64 25.01
N VAL A 930 -39.46 12.86 23.98
CA VAL A 930 -39.06 12.77 22.58
C VAL A 930 -38.02 13.82 22.25
N LEU A 931 -38.21 15.08 22.66
CA LEU A 931 -37.25 16.15 22.40
C LEU A 931 -35.94 15.94 23.18
N ALA A 932 -36.00 15.44 24.41
CA ALA A 932 -34.79 15.05 25.16
C ALA A 932 -34.04 13.91 24.47
N PHE A 933 -34.76 12.92 23.94
CA PHE A 933 -34.17 11.81 23.17
C PHE A 933 -33.53 12.32 21.87
N VAL A 934 -34.25 13.10 21.07
CA VAL A 934 -33.75 13.69 19.80
C VAL A 934 -32.53 14.56 20.07
N MET A 935 -32.56 15.44 21.09
CA MET A 935 -31.41 16.25 21.46
C MET A 935 -30.24 15.41 21.96
N SER A 936 -30.49 14.36 22.75
CA SER A 936 -29.43 13.45 23.21
C SER A 936 -28.83 12.65 22.05
N PHE A 937 -29.64 12.27 21.07
CA PHE A 937 -29.23 11.59 19.86
C PHE A 937 -28.37 12.51 18.98
N LEU A 938 -28.84 13.73 18.68
CA LEU A 938 -28.09 14.74 17.91
C LEU A 938 -26.76 15.14 18.59
N LEU A 939 -26.72 15.16 19.94
CA LEU A 939 -25.50 15.38 20.72
C LEU A 939 -24.61 14.13 20.85
N GLY A 940 -24.96 13.01 20.23
CA GLY A 940 -24.14 11.81 20.23
C GLY A 940 -24.10 11.03 21.54
N ARG A 941 -25.02 11.30 22.48
CA ARG A 941 -25.06 10.68 23.81
C ARG A 941 -25.78 9.35 23.86
N VAL A 942 -26.67 9.09 22.90
CA VAL A 942 -27.46 7.86 22.76
C VAL A 942 -27.54 7.46 21.29
N GLY A 943 -27.78 6.18 21.00
CA GLY A 943 -27.97 5.68 19.64
C GLY A 943 -26.75 5.04 18.98
N GLU A 944 -25.84 4.43 19.76
CA GLU A 944 -24.77 3.57 19.21
C GLU A 944 -25.39 2.47 18.34
N LEU A 945 -24.92 2.34 17.10
CA LEU A 945 -25.35 1.29 16.19
C LEU A 945 -24.36 0.13 16.28
N ARG A 946 -24.84 -1.04 16.67
CA ARG A 946 -24.03 -2.25 16.78
C ARG A 946 -24.69 -3.38 15.99
N ILE A 947 -24.02 -3.84 14.95
CA ILE A 947 -24.48 -4.93 14.07
C ILE A 947 -23.68 -6.19 14.43
N GLY A 948 -24.39 -7.26 14.77
CA GLY A 948 -23.85 -8.53 15.24
C GLY A 948 -24.83 -9.20 16.22
N PRO A 949 -24.41 -10.23 16.97
CA PRO A 949 -23.05 -10.81 16.99
C PRO A 949 -22.66 -11.50 15.69
N ILE A 950 -21.45 -11.22 15.18
CA ILE A 950 -20.81 -12.01 14.12
C ILE A 950 -20.03 -13.15 14.82
N PRO A 951 -20.45 -14.41 14.67
CA PRO A 951 -19.84 -15.52 15.39
C PRO A 951 -18.34 -15.70 15.10
N ALA A 952 -17.60 -16.19 16.09
CA ALA A 952 -16.20 -16.61 15.93
C ALA A 952 -16.10 -17.81 14.97
N GLY A 953 -15.24 -17.74 13.96
CA GLY A 953 -15.08 -18.73 12.89
C GLY A 953 -15.65 -18.27 11.54
N THR A 954 -16.29 -17.11 11.49
CA THR A 954 -16.84 -16.54 10.25
C THR A 954 -15.71 -16.08 9.31
N PRO A 955 -15.66 -16.51 8.03
CA PRO A 955 -14.76 -15.97 7.03
C PRO A 955 -14.96 -14.46 6.87
N VAL A 956 -13.87 -13.69 6.92
CA VAL A 956 -13.94 -12.23 6.78
C VAL A 956 -14.54 -11.82 5.44
N ASN A 957 -14.14 -12.50 4.36
CA ASN A 957 -14.62 -12.21 3.01
C ASN A 957 -16.10 -12.53 2.78
N LEU A 958 -16.78 -13.22 3.72
CA LEU A 958 -18.23 -13.44 3.61
C LEU A 958 -19.00 -12.12 3.72
N LEU A 959 -18.47 -11.19 4.53
CA LEU A 959 -19.04 -9.86 4.73
C LEU A 959 -18.29 -8.80 3.92
N ALA A 960 -16.97 -8.92 3.76
CA ALA A 960 -16.16 -7.91 3.11
C ALA A 960 -16.40 -7.80 1.59
N ASN A 961 -16.89 -8.87 0.95
CA ASN A 961 -17.07 -8.95 -0.50
C ASN A 961 -18.53 -8.80 -0.94
N VAL A 962 -19.40 -8.18 -0.12
CA VAL A 962 -20.81 -7.96 -0.48
C VAL A 962 -20.90 -6.98 -1.66
N ASN A 963 -21.78 -7.27 -2.61
CA ASN A 963 -22.02 -6.48 -3.81
C ASN A 963 -23.18 -5.49 -3.58
N PRO A 964 -22.90 -4.20 -3.32
CA PRO A 964 -23.97 -3.21 -3.20
C PRO A 964 -24.68 -2.94 -4.54
N GLU A 965 -24.15 -3.43 -5.65
CA GLU A 965 -24.69 -3.24 -7.00
C GLU A 965 -25.43 -4.48 -7.51
N ALA A 966 -25.61 -5.49 -6.66
CA ALA A 966 -26.50 -6.59 -6.96
C ALA A 966 -27.94 -6.11 -7.16
N GLU A 967 -28.76 -6.93 -7.81
CA GLU A 967 -30.19 -6.66 -8.00
C GLU A 967 -30.85 -6.22 -6.69
N PRO A 968 -31.55 -5.05 -6.66
CA PRO A 968 -32.09 -4.49 -5.42
C PRO A 968 -32.96 -5.46 -4.61
N GLU A 969 -33.72 -6.31 -5.28
CA GLU A 969 -34.54 -7.35 -4.65
C GLU A 969 -33.69 -8.40 -3.91
N LYS A 970 -32.59 -8.84 -4.53
CA LYS A 970 -31.66 -9.80 -3.92
C LYS A 970 -30.94 -9.19 -2.73
N LEU A 971 -30.52 -7.93 -2.85
CA LEU A 971 -29.87 -7.20 -1.76
C LEU A 971 -30.83 -7.02 -0.58
N ALA A 972 -32.07 -6.60 -0.84
CA ALA A 972 -33.10 -6.43 0.19
C ALA A 972 -33.42 -7.76 0.89
N LYS A 973 -33.56 -8.85 0.12
CA LYS A 973 -33.76 -10.19 0.66
C LYS A 973 -32.58 -10.64 1.52
N ALA A 974 -31.36 -10.51 1.02
CA ALA A 974 -30.16 -10.89 1.76
C ALA A 974 -30.05 -10.13 3.08
N ALA A 975 -30.31 -8.83 3.05
CA ALA A 975 -30.28 -8.00 4.24
C ALA A 975 -31.37 -8.37 5.25
N ALA A 976 -32.59 -8.67 4.79
CA ALA A 976 -33.69 -9.11 5.65
C ALA A 976 -33.38 -10.46 6.33
N GLU A 977 -32.83 -11.43 5.58
CA GLU A 977 -32.43 -12.73 6.12
C GLU A 977 -31.29 -12.59 7.14
N VAL A 978 -30.26 -11.79 6.83
CA VAL A 978 -29.16 -11.49 7.77
C VAL A 978 -29.70 -10.83 9.03
N ALA A 979 -30.55 -9.82 8.91
CA ALA A 979 -31.11 -9.09 10.06
C ALA A 979 -31.95 -10.00 10.97
N LYS A 980 -32.81 -10.84 10.36
CA LYS A 980 -33.61 -11.83 11.07
C LYS A 980 -32.71 -12.85 11.78
N ALA A 981 -31.74 -13.39 11.06
CA ALA A 981 -30.81 -14.38 11.58
C ALA A 981 -30.00 -13.84 12.76
N LEU A 982 -29.43 -12.64 12.67
CA LEU A 982 -28.68 -12.04 13.76
C LEU A 982 -29.55 -11.77 15.00
N GLY A 983 -30.80 -11.33 14.80
CA GLY A 983 -31.77 -11.17 15.88
C GLY A 983 -32.14 -12.49 16.56
N GLU A 984 -32.32 -13.56 15.80
CA GLU A 984 -32.55 -14.91 16.32
C GLU A 984 -31.34 -15.44 17.10
N LEU A 985 -30.12 -15.19 16.62
CA LEU A 985 -28.88 -15.61 17.28
C LEU A 985 -28.73 -14.95 18.66
N ASP A 986 -28.99 -13.64 18.75
CA ASP A 986 -28.93 -12.89 20.00
C ASP A 986 -30.03 -13.30 20.99
N THR A 987 -31.28 -13.45 20.50
CA THR A 987 -32.42 -13.84 21.35
C THR A 987 -32.34 -15.28 21.86
N GLN A 988 -31.77 -16.20 21.09
CA GLN A 988 -31.56 -17.60 21.50
C GLN A 988 -30.26 -17.81 22.27
N GLY A 989 -29.34 -16.83 22.24
CA GLY A 989 -28.04 -16.91 22.92
C GLY A 989 -27.12 -18.01 22.39
N LEU A 990 -27.25 -18.37 21.10
CA LEU A 990 -26.45 -19.41 20.45
C LEU A 990 -24.98 -19.02 20.44
N LYS A 991 -24.08 -19.98 20.70
CA LYS A 991 -22.62 -19.75 20.75
C LYS A 991 -21.85 -20.91 20.15
N GLY A 992 -20.58 -20.67 19.82
CA GLY A 992 -19.68 -21.71 19.34
C GLY A 992 -20.17 -22.38 18.06
N GLU A 993 -20.19 -23.71 18.06
CA GLU A 993 -20.59 -24.52 16.89
C GLU A 993 -22.04 -24.30 16.48
N GLU A 994 -22.96 -24.11 17.42
CA GLU A 994 -24.38 -23.86 17.12
C GLU A 994 -24.57 -22.54 16.35
N ALA A 995 -23.85 -21.49 16.76
CA ALA A 995 -23.87 -20.21 16.07
C ALA A 995 -23.23 -20.30 14.67
N GLN A 996 -22.18 -21.11 14.50
CA GLN A 996 -21.55 -21.35 13.21
C GLN A 996 -22.46 -22.13 12.25
N GLU A 997 -23.13 -23.16 12.76
CA GLU A 997 -24.11 -23.93 12.01
C GLU A 997 -25.28 -23.05 11.57
N PHE A 998 -25.78 -22.22 12.48
CA PHE A 998 -26.85 -21.27 12.19
C PHE A 998 -26.44 -20.27 11.10
N LEU A 999 -25.23 -19.69 11.20
CA LEU A 999 -24.69 -18.80 10.17
C LEU A 999 -24.57 -19.51 8.82
N ARG A 1000 -24.06 -20.75 8.79
CA ARG A 1000 -23.97 -21.56 7.57
C ARG A 1000 -25.33 -21.77 6.92
N GLN A 1001 -26.36 -22.08 7.69
CA GLN A 1001 -27.69 -22.42 7.14
C GLN A 1001 -28.50 -21.19 6.73
N LYS A 1002 -28.43 -20.09 7.49
CA LYS A 1002 -29.35 -18.94 7.35
C LYS A 1002 -28.72 -17.71 6.71
N VAL A 1003 -27.43 -17.47 6.96
CA VAL A 1003 -26.76 -16.21 6.61
C VAL A 1003 -25.88 -16.38 5.39
N ALA A 1004 -25.04 -17.41 5.36
CA ALA A 1004 -24.05 -17.60 4.31
C ALA A 1004 -24.66 -17.71 2.88
N PRO A 1005 -25.76 -18.46 2.65
CA PRO A 1005 -26.34 -18.55 1.30
C PRO A 1005 -26.83 -17.20 0.78
N ALA A 1006 -27.45 -16.39 1.66
CA ALA A 1006 -27.93 -15.07 1.34
C ALA A 1006 -26.78 -14.12 0.97
N LEU A 1007 -25.68 -14.12 1.74
CA LEU A 1007 -24.52 -13.27 1.46
C LEU A 1007 -23.73 -13.75 0.22
N LEU A 1008 -23.64 -15.06 -0.02
CA LEU A 1008 -22.99 -15.61 -1.22
C LEU A 1008 -23.75 -15.26 -2.52
N GLU A 1009 -25.09 -15.18 -2.47
CA GLU A 1009 -25.91 -14.77 -3.61
C GLU A 1009 -25.59 -13.33 -4.06
N VAL A 1010 -25.25 -12.46 -3.10
CA VAL A 1010 -24.89 -11.06 -3.33
C VAL A 1010 -23.40 -10.78 -3.14
N SER A 1011 -22.51 -11.77 -3.28
CA SER A 1011 -21.06 -11.55 -3.18
C SER A 1011 -20.46 -11.15 -4.53
N LYS A 1012 -19.58 -10.13 -4.57
CA LYS A 1012 -18.75 -9.79 -5.75
C LYS A 1012 -17.67 -10.82 -6.03
N CYS A 1013 -17.10 -11.39 -4.96
CA CYS A 1013 -16.04 -12.39 -5.03
C CYS A 1013 -16.21 -13.41 -3.88
N PRO A 1014 -16.78 -14.59 -4.16
CA PRO A 1014 -16.98 -15.64 -3.15
C PRO A 1014 -15.74 -16.51 -2.92
N ASP A 1015 -14.55 -16.10 -3.40
CA ASP A 1015 -13.32 -16.89 -3.30
C ASP A 1015 -12.57 -16.64 -1.98
N PHE A 1016 -12.66 -17.59 -1.06
CA PHE A 1016 -12.16 -17.44 0.31
C PHE A 1016 -10.71 -17.90 0.53
N VAL A 1017 -10.22 -18.82 -0.32
CA VAL A 1017 -8.91 -19.46 -0.09
C VAL A 1017 -7.81 -18.55 -0.59
N MET A 1018 -6.94 -18.09 0.31
CA MET A 1018 -5.96 -17.05 0.05
C MET A 1018 -4.70 -17.58 -0.63
N ASP A 1019 -4.25 -18.77 -0.25
CA ASP A 1019 -2.95 -19.37 -0.61
C ASP A 1019 -3.04 -20.42 -1.73
N LYS A 1020 -4.19 -20.52 -2.42
CA LYS A 1020 -4.36 -21.40 -3.58
C LYS A 1020 -3.71 -20.82 -4.84
N GLY A 1021 -3.44 -21.69 -5.82
CA GLY A 1021 -3.01 -21.32 -7.18
C GLY A 1021 -1.59 -21.72 -7.56
N HIS A 1022 -1.22 -21.40 -8.80
CA HIS A 1022 0.08 -21.72 -9.41
C HIS A 1022 0.40 -23.24 -9.44
N ASP A 1023 -0.63 -24.07 -9.64
CA ASP A 1023 -0.50 -25.54 -9.81
C ASP A 1023 -0.87 -25.91 -11.26
N PHE A 1024 -0.01 -25.53 -12.20
CA PHE A 1024 -0.22 -25.82 -13.61
C PHE A 1024 -0.07 -27.33 -13.89
N PRO A 1025 -0.87 -27.92 -14.80
CA PRO A 1025 -0.82 -29.36 -15.07
C PRO A 1025 0.58 -29.90 -15.40
N TRP A 1026 1.42 -29.12 -16.09
CA TRP A 1026 2.78 -29.54 -16.46
C TRP A 1026 3.76 -29.57 -15.29
N PHE A 1027 3.51 -28.86 -14.18
CA PHE A 1027 4.35 -28.98 -12.97
C PHE A 1027 4.28 -30.36 -12.33
N LYS A 1028 3.23 -31.13 -12.61
CA LYS A 1028 3.11 -32.54 -12.19
C LYS A 1028 4.14 -33.44 -12.84
N SER A 1029 4.76 -33.01 -13.94
CA SER A 1029 5.83 -33.74 -14.63
C SER A 1029 7.22 -33.48 -14.05
N MET A 1030 7.39 -32.45 -13.22
CA MET A 1030 8.67 -32.13 -12.59
C MET A 1030 8.97 -33.12 -11.46
N THR A 1031 10.17 -33.69 -11.50
CA THR A 1031 10.71 -34.49 -10.40
C THR A 1031 11.04 -33.61 -9.19
N ASP A 1032 11.24 -34.22 -8.01
CA ASP A 1032 11.70 -33.47 -6.84
C ASP A 1032 13.07 -32.80 -7.10
N ASP A 1033 13.94 -33.46 -7.87
CA ASP A 1033 15.24 -32.91 -8.29
C ASP A 1033 15.09 -31.70 -9.21
N ASP A 1034 14.15 -31.73 -10.16
CA ASP A 1034 13.83 -30.59 -11.02
C ASP A 1034 13.37 -29.38 -10.19
N LYS A 1035 12.50 -29.62 -9.20
CA LYS A 1035 11.98 -28.58 -8.32
C LYS A 1035 13.06 -27.99 -7.44
N ASP A 1036 13.88 -28.82 -6.81
CA ASP A 1036 15.02 -28.36 -6.01
C ASP A 1036 16.01 -27.57 -6.89
N ALA A 1037 16.33 -28.03 -8.10
CA ALA A 1037 17.21 -27.31 -9.01
C ALA A 1037 16.65 -25.93 -9.45
N LEU A 1038 15.33 -25.83 -9.66
CA LEU A 1038 14.67 -24.56 -9.93
C LEU A 1038 14.77 -23.61 -8.73
N ILE A 1039 14.59 -24.11 -7.50
CA ILE A 1039 14.73 -23.31 -6.28
C ILE A 1039 16.14 -22.72 -6.18
N GLU A 1040 17.17 -23.53 -6.41
CA GLU A 1040 18.56 -23.06 -6.37
C GLU A 1040 18.83 -21.99 -7.43
N LEU A 1041 18.28 -22.14 -8.64
CA LEU A 1041 18.37 -21.13 -9.68
C LEU A 1041 17.69 -19.81 -9.26
N LEU A 1042 16.47 -19.85 -8.72
CA LEU A 1042 15.69 -18.66 -8.34
C LEU A 1042 16.34 -17.80 -7.23
N LYS A 1043 17.30 -18.36 -6.48
CA LYS A 1043 18.09 -17.59 -5.50
C LYS A 1043 19.10 -16.63 -6.16
N THR A 1044 19.40 -16.80 -7.45
CA THR A 1044 20.62 -16.22 -8.06
C THR A 1044 20.42 -14.90 -8.82
N PHE A 1045 19.18 -14.53 -9.16
CA PHE A 1045 18.88 -13.34 -9.96
C PHE A 1045 17.78 -12.46 -9.38
#